data_AF-A0A1H9Y8X3-F1
#
_entry.id   AF-A0A1H9Y8X3-F1
#
_cell.length_a   1.000
_cell.length_b   1.000
_cell.length_c   1.000
_cell.angle_alpha   90.00
_cell.angle_beta   90.00
_cell.angle_gamma   90.00
#
_symmetry.space_group_name_H-M   'P 1'
#
loop_
_entity.id
_entity.type
_entity.pdbx_description
1 polymer ?
#
loop_
_entity_poly.entity_id
_entity_poly.type
_entity_poly.pdbx_seq_one_letter_code
_entity_poly.pdbx_strand_id
1 'polypeptide(L)'
;MERSLQEGKSILAITMDIEQFYHRVSPKFLLRKTFLDSIKLSLYRQESIFTRALLAAIDVWYKSTPDYVDRPEGGIPVGLSASKIIANVLLSNFDNELVDRLKPIYYGRYVDDIFLVFENLEGLTTARQVTKRIADVLAPELVLESNDTEAPSLKLRLPYAKDSELLFVGKKQKIFALSSSHGLDLIQHIREQIRIQSSEYRLLPAVPTTGVRRASKALLATPNATLQVDALRKADVVSVKRLGVSLLLRDLEAYSADLHPESWSEIRKEFYGLAKRHILTPIGFFEFFGYLPRIFGLMLTSRDVREASQLIEDLIAVANLVKRTTTVGEAAQLPKFRLCLVQYAQAFLQAGLQAATERTLKLDRQYLKVLHALLGLDKDIKIPTSLRCLKTRAHQILLADWGRRPYKDYWYLSQENDEKGPPIPRQLEIQRKIRLGGIRRFSTQSTNLKIPHWPALAFPTRPLRIDEIALVAPNVLSDPVQFKHAILVLRGAKVSARSHLGFVLGSEAGNEEPAIFIVPGHSKKLIGVAITSLETTEVQWAKAAKGKQDRSIERYRNLNGLVNQILRETKTPDYIVFPELSIPLRWGLRIARKLAANGVSLLAGVEYHRDRTTGRLRNDSLISLVTDWPGYASHVARLQPKFFPAHGEKVNLANLRLGKRGHFFKPSGLYVKPTLYVHRGFCFSILICSDLTNIAHRHQLRGKVDALFALEWNPDIKTFAPLIEATANDLHAYVAQVNNRTYGDSRLRVPAVEDYLRDVVQVKGGISDYYVLGEIDYLALRKEQCRPPRKRKFKPVPIGYKFSPLRKKAK
;
A
#
# COMPACT_ATOMS: atom_id res chain seq x y z
N MET A 1 -25.01 -0.39 17.70
CA MET A 1 -25.35 -1.82 17.85
C MET A 1 -24.97 -2.35 19.22
N GLU A 2 -23.68 -2.53 19.57
CA GLU A 2 -23.26 -3.08 20.88
C GLU A 2 -23.89 -2.34 22.07
N ARG A 3 -23.77 -1.00 22.11
CA ARG A 3 -24.42 -0.18 23.14
C ARG A 3 -25.92 -0.43 23.26
N SER A 4 -26.63 -0.49 22.13
CA SER A 4 -28.09 -0.73 22.10
C SER A 4 -28.47 -2.11 22.63
N LEU A 5 -27.72 -3.16 22.26
CA LEU A 5 -27.94 -4.52 22.76
C LEU A 5 -27.59 -4.65 24.26
N GLN A 6 -26.55 -3.96 24.73
CA GLN A 6 -26.19 -3.88 26.15
C GLN A 6 -27.27 -3.15 26.97
N GLU A 7 -27.94 -2.16 26.39
CA GLU A 7 -29.12 -1.49 26.95
C GLU A 7 -30.40 -2.37 26.89
N GLY A 8 -30.30 -3.63 26.44
CA GLY A 8 -31.41 -4.58 26.37
C GLY A 8 -32.35 -4.40 25.17
N LYS A 9 -32.03 -3.50 24.22
CA LYS A 9 -32.87 -3.21 23.06
C LYS A 9 -32.74 -4.29 21.99
N SER A 10 -33.85 -4.67 21.37
CA SER A 10 -33.84 -5.50 20.16
C SER A 10 -33.53 -4.64 18.94
N ILE A 11 -32.63 -5.10 18.07
CA ILE A 11 -32.23 -4.39 16.85
C ILE A 11 -32.43 -5.25 15.61
N LEU A 12 -32.74 -4.61 14.49
CA LEU A 12 -32.74 -5.20 13.16
C LEU A 12 -31.57 -4.61 12.38
N ALA A 13 -30.69 -5.47 11.87
CA ALA A 13 -29.62 -5.11 10.95
C ALA A 13 -29.92 -5.64 9.55
N ILE A 14 -29.83 -4.79 8.53
CA ILE A 14 -30.28 -5.09 7.17
C ILE A 14 -29.15 -4.78 6.19
N THR A 15 -28.85 -5.72 5.31
CA THR A 15 -27.99 -5.50 4.14
C THR A 15 -28.82 -5.58 2.87
N MET A 16 -28.68 -4.61 1.97
CA MET A 16 -29.33 -4.60 0.65
C MET A 16 -28.40 -4.00 -0.41
N ASP A 17 -28.47 -4.48 -1.65
CA ASP A 17 -27.74 -3.96 -2.82
C ASP A 17 -28.71 -3.66 -3.97
N ILE A 18 -28.36 -2.68 -4.80
CA ILE A 18 -29.12 -2.37 -6.03
C ILE A 18 -28.63 -3.28 -7.15
N GLU A 19 -29.55 -3.99 -7.79
CA GLU A 19 -29.19 -4.92 -8.85
C GLU A 19 -28.63 -4.20 -10.09
N GLN A 20 -27.45 -4.64 -10.54
CA GLN A 20 -26.80 -4.16 -11.77
C GLN A 20 -26.68 -2.63 -11.82
N PHE A 21 -26.42 -1.98 -10.68
CA PHE A 21 -26.49 -0.54 -10.51
C PHE A 21 -25.84 0.27 -11.65
N TYR A 22 -24.60 -0.04 -12.03
CA TYR A 22 -23.88 0.68 -13.08
C TYR A 22 -24.53 0.56 -14.48
N HIS A 23 -25.18 -0.56 -14.77
CA HIS A 23 -25.85 -0.81 -16.05
C HIS A 23 -27.24 -0.15 -16.12
N ARG A 24 -27.85 0.10 -14.96
CA ARG A 24 -29.23 0.61 -14.85
C ARG A 24 -29.32 2.09 -14.49
N VAL A 25 -28.18 2.78 -14.34
CA VAL A 25 -28.11 4.21 -14.01
C VAL A 25 -27.83 5.05 -15.26
N SER A 26 -28.74 5.97 -15.56
CA SER A 26 -28.53 7.02 -16.55
C SER A 26 -27.91 8.25 -15.88
N PRO A 27 -26.74 8.76 -16.35
CA PRO A 27 -26.11 9.93 -15.76
C PRO A 27 -26.78 11.26 -16.17
N LYS A 28 -27.79 11.23 -17.05
CA LYS A 28 -28.46 12.43 -17.61
C LYS A 28 -29.07 13.33 -16.53
N PHE A 29 -29.36 12.79 -15.35
CA PHE A 29 -29.92 13.56 -14.22
C PHE A 29 -29.03 14.72 -13.77
N LEU A 30 -27.71 14.68 -14.01
CA LEU A 30 -26.77 15.72 -13.59
C LEU A 30 -27.10 17.13 -14.12
N LEU A 31 -27.85 17.23 -15.23
CA LEU A 31 -28.28 18.51 -15.81
C LEU A 31 -29.79 18.75 -15.69
N ARG A 32 -30.54 17.85 -15.05
CA ARG A 32 -31.98 18.02 -14.87
C ARG A 32 -32.22 19.06 -13.79
N LYS A 33 -33.08 20.04 -14.10
CA LYS A 33 -33.47 21.10 -13.18
C LYS A 33 -33.97 20.55 -11.84
N THR A 34 -34.80 19.50 -11.87
CA THR A 34 -35.31 18.81 -10.67
C THR A 34 -34.21 18.28 -9.75
N PHE A 35 -33.08 17.83 -10.30
CA PHE A 35 -31.95 17.38 -9.49
C PHE A 35 -31.18 18.58 -8.91
N LEU A 36 -30.80 19.52 -9.77
CA LEU A 36 -30.03 20.71 -9.39
C LEU A 36 -30.74 21.54 -8.31
N ASP A 37 -32.05 21.71 -8.44
CA ASP A 37 -32.89 22.40 -7.45
C ASP A 37 -32.90 21.62 -6.12
N SER A 38 -32.99 20.27 -6.16
CA SER A 38 -33.04 19.43 -4.96
C SER A 38 -31.77 19.49 -4.11
N ILE A 39 -30.60 19.62 -4.75
CA ILE A 39 -29.31 19.82 -4.07
C ILE A 39 -28.90 21.28 -3.95
N LYS A 40 -29.78 22.22 -4.32
CA LYS A 40 -29.58 23.68 -4.29
C LYS A 40 -28.30 24.13 -5.01
N LEU A 41 -28.02 23.54 -6.18
CA LEU A 41 -26.82 23.81 -6.97
C LEU A 41 -27.16 24.53 -8.28
N SER A 42 -26.63 25.74 -8.47
CA SER A 42 -26.63 26.44 -9.75
C SER A 42 -25.30 26.26 -10.48
N LEU A 43 -25.33 25.80 -11.73
CA LEU A 43 -24.12 25.63 -12.54
C LEU A 43 -23.80 26.88 -13.35
N TYR A 44 -22.52 27.27 -13.40
CA TYR A 44 -22.06 28.27 -14.35
C TYR A 44 -22.10 27.73 -15.79
N ARG A 45 -22.07 28.64 -16.78
CA ARG A 45 -22.11 28.27 -18.22
C ARG A 45 -21.02 27.25 -18.58
N GLN A 46 -19.79 27.47 -18.11
CA GLN A 46 -18.66 26.58 -18.38
C GLN A 46 -18.84 25.18 -17.76
N GLU A 47 -19.36 25.11 -16.54
CA GLU A 47 -19.64 23.84 -15.85
C GLU A 47 -20.72 23.04 -16.58
N SER A 48 -21.78 23.73 -17.03
CA SER A 48 -22.84 23.10 -17.82
C SER A 48 -22.34 22.56 -19.17
N ILE A 49 -21.45 23.30 -19.85
CA ILE A 49 -20.81 22.84 -21.10
C ILE A 49 -19.93 21.62 -20.83
N PHE A 50 -19.12 21.66 -19.77
CA PHE A 50 -18.25 20.56 -19.38
C PHE A 50 -19.06 19.30 -19.03
N THR A 51 -20.10 19.43 -18.21
CA THR A 51 -20.95 18.30 -17.82
C THR A 51 -21.70 17.74 -19.04
N ARG A 52 -22.17 18.57 -19.99
CA ARG A 52 -22.70 18.09 -21.27
C ARG A 52 -21.68 17.26 -22.05
N ALA A 53 -20.44 17.74 -22.16
CA ALA A 53 -19.39 17.01 -22.86
C ALA A 53 -19.06 15.67 -22.18
N LEU A 54 -19.03 15.63 -20.85
CA LEU A 54 -18.85 14.40 -20.08
C LEU A 54 -20.00 13.40 -20.32
N LEU A 55 -21.24 13.87 -20.27
CA LEU A 55 -22.42 13.03 -20.53
C LEU A 55 -22.44 12.50 -21.96
N ALA A 56 -22.10 13.33 -22.95
CA ALA A 56 -21.98 12.90 -24.33
C ALA A 56 -20.89 11.83 -24.50
N ALA A 57 -19.75 11.97 -23.82
CA ALA A 57 -18.70 10.96 -23.86
C ALA A 57 -19.15 9.62 -23.25
N ILE A 58 -19.88 9.65 -22.13
CA ILE A 58 -20.45 8.44 -21.52
C ILE A 58 -21.50 7.80 -22.44
N ASP A 59 -22.37 8.60 -23.05
CA ASP A 59 -23.41 8.13 -23.97
C ASP A 59 -22.82 7.49 -25.24
N VAL A 60 -21.79 8.10 -25.83
CA VAL A 60 -21.06 7.54 -26.98
C VAL A 60 -20.41 6.21 -26.62
N TRP A 61 -19.78 6.12 -25.44
CA TRP A 61 -19.24 4.85 -24.96
C TRP A 61 -20.35 3.81 -24.77
N TYR A 62 -21.45 4.17 -24.11
CA TYR A 62 -22.52 3.23 -23.80
C TYR A 62 -23.19 2.69 -25.07
N LYS A 63 -23.40 3.54 -26.08
CA LYS A 63 -23.87 3.13 -27.43
C LYS A 63 -22.98 2.12 -28.14
N SER A 64 -21.70 2.05 -27.78
CA SER A 64 -20.77 1.05 -28.33
C SER A 64 -20.80 -0.29 -27.59
N THR A 65 -21.59 -0.39 -26.51
CA THR A 65 -21.72 -1.62 -25.71
C THR A 65 -22.94 -2.44 -26.15
N PRO A 66 -22.92 -3.77 -25.96
CA PRO A 66 -24.09 -4.62 -26.24
C PRO A 66 -25.33 -4.22 -25.42
N ASP A 67 -25.14 -3.76 -24.17
CA ASP A 67 -26.20 -3.40 -23.24
C ASP A 67 -27.13 -2.29 -23.78
N TYR A 68 -26.65 -1.44 -24.68
CA TYR A 68 -27.45 -0.37 -25.29
C TYR A 68 -28.63 -0.91 -26.11
N VAL A 69 -28.51 -2.11 -26.69
CA VAL A 69 -29.58 -2.76 -27.45
C VAL A 69 -30.75 -3.11 -26.55
N ASP A 70 -30.45 -3.60 -25.34
CA ASP A 70 -31.45 -4.00 -24.36
C ASP A 70 -32.02 -2.79 -23.60
N ARG A 71 -31.20 -1.77 -23.35
CA ARG A 71 -31.57 -0.59 -22.54
C ARG A 71 -30.95 0.71 -23.07
N PRO A 72 -31.62 1.45 -23.97
CA PRO A 72 -31.07 2.66 -24.58
C PRO A 72 -31.03 3.89 -23.65
N GLU A 73 -31.68 3.83 -22.49
CA GLU A 73 -31.81 4.94 -21.54
C GLU A 73 -30.46 5.45 -21.03
N GLY A 74 -29.50 4.55 -20.83
CA GLY A 74 -28.12 4.85 -20.45
C GLY A 74 -27.54 3.90 -19.41
N GLY A 75 -26.21 3.90 -19.31
CA GLY A 75 -25.44 3.22 -18.27
C GLY A 75 -24.20 4.04 -17.92
N ILE A 76 -23.59 3.76 -16.77
CA ILE A 76 -22.33 4.38 -16.34
C ILE A 76 -21.19 3.35 -16.36
N PRO A 77 -19.99 3.69 -16.89
CA PRO A 77 -18.89 2.74 -16.98
C PRO A 77 -18.37 2.31 -15.61
N VAL A 78 -18.24 1.01 -15.41
CA VAL A 78 -17.57 0.45 -14.22
C VAL A 78 -16.08 0.82 -14.25
N GLY A 79 -15.57 1.36 -13.15
CA GLY A 79 -14.15 1.70 -13.00
C GLY A 79 -13.75 3.12 -13.44
N LEU A 80 -14.61 3.85 -14.15
CA LEU A 80 -14.39 5.28 -14.42
C LEU A 80 -14.52 6.08 -13.11
N SER A 81 -13.55 6.95 -12.81
CA SER A 81 -13.55 7.76 -11.57
C SER A 81 -14.79 8.66 -11.46
N ALA A 82 -15.26 9.20 -12.59
CA ALA A 82 -16.49 9.99 -12.62
C ALA A 82 -17.72 9.15 -12.23
N SER A 83 -17.82 7.88 -12.66
CA SER A 83 -18.94 7.01 -12.31
C SER A 83 -19.10 6.82 -10.80
N LYS A 84 -17.99 6.75 -10.05
CA LYS A 84 -18.03 6.68 -8.57
C LYS A 84 -18.62 7.93 -7.93
N ILE A 85 -18.38 9.09 -8.52
CA ILE A 85 -18.96 10.36 -8.06
C ILE A 85 -20.43 10.39 -8.45
N ILE A 86 -20.76 10.10 -9.72
CA ILE A 86 -22.12 10.06 -10.24
C ILE A 86 -23.01 9.16 -9.38
N ALA A 87 -22.53 7.95 -9.06
CA ALA A 87 -23.24 7.00 -8.21
C ALA A 87 -23.58 7.56 -6.82
N ASN A 88 -22.63 8.23 -6.17
CA ASN A 88 -22.86 8.82 -4.85
C ASN A 88 -23.79 10.03 -4.91
N VAL A 89 -23.66 10.84 -5.95
CA VAL A 89 -24.48 12.04 -6.16
C VAL A 89 -25.93 11.67 -6.47
N LEU A 90 -26.16 10.61 -7.25
CA LEU A 90 -27.51 10.10 -7.58
C LEU A 90 -28.34 9.78 -6.33
N LEU A 91 -27.73 9.12 -5.34
CA LEU A 91 -28.42 8.61 -4.15
C LEU A 91 -28.44 9.61 -2.98
N SER A 92 -27.86 10.80 -3.13
CA SER A 92 -27.74 11.78 -2.03
C SER A 92 -29.07 12.15 -1.36
N ASN A 93 -30.14 12.39 -2.13
CA ASN A 93 -31.44 12.69 -1.55
C ASN A 93 -32.05 11.49 -0.84
N PHE A 94 -31.87 10.28 -1.39
CA PHE A 94 -32.32 9.05 -0.75
C PHE A 94 -31.62 8.85 0.60
N ASP A 95 -30.31 9.14 0.68
CA ASP A 95 -29.56 9.06 1.94
C ASP A 95 -30.12 10.02 3.00
N ASN A 96 -30.41 11.27 2.59
CA ASN A 96 -30.97 12.28 3.49
C ASN A 96 -32.35 11.87 4.00
N GLU A 97 -33.26 11.49 3.10
CA GLU A 97 -34.62 11.06 3.46
C GLU A 97 -34.61 9.81 4.34
N LEU A 98 -33.70 8.87 4.07
CA LEU A 98 -33.53 7.69 4.90
C LEU A 98 -33.08 8.06 6.32
N VAL A 99 -32.10 8.94 6.47
CA VAL A 99 -31.63 9.37 7.80
C VAL A 99 -32.71 10.16 8.53
N ASP A 100 -33.39 11.08 7.85
CA ASP A 100 -34.36 12.01 8.44
C ASP A 100 -35.68 11.31 8.84
N ARG A 101 -36.23 10.47 7.95
CA ARG A 101 -37.52 9.80 8.17
C ARG A 101 -37.40 8.50 8.97
N LEU A 102 -36.40 7.66 8.66
CA LEU A 102 -36.26 6.35 9.30
C LEU A 102 -35.49 6.39 10.62
N LYS A 103 -34.68 7.44 10.85
CA LYS A 103 -33.87 7.67 12.07
C LYS A 103 -33.13 6.42 12.55
N PRO A 104 -32.31 5.77 11.69
CA PRO A 104 -31.64 4.54 12.06
C PRO A 104 -30.58 4.77 13.15
N ILE A 105 -30.35 3.74 13.97
CA ILE A 105 -29.22 3.67 14.91
C ILE A 105 -27.89 3.79 14.13
N TYR A 106 -27.84 3.19 12.94
CA TYR A 106 -26.70 3.28 12.04
C TYR A 106 -27.16 3.17 10.59
N TYR A 107 -26.60 4.02 9.74
CA TYR A 107 -26.71 3.92 8.30
C TYR A 107 -25.32 4.07 7.68
N GLY A 108 -24.98 3.17 6.77
CA GLY A 108 -23.78 3.25 5.97
C GLY A 108 -24.06 2.76 4.55
N ARG A 109 -23.59 3.52 3.56
CA ARG A 109 -23.68 3.16 2.15
C ARG A 109 -22.31 3.14 1.51
N TYR A 110 -22.02 2.11 0.73
CA TYR A 110 -20.86 2.02 -0.14
C TYR A 110 -21.35 1.87 -1.58
N VAL A 111 -21.44 2.98 -2.31
CA VAL A 111 -22.06 3.03 -3.66
C VAL A 111 -23.51 2.53 -3.58
N ASP A 112 -23.80 1.32 -4.05
CA ASP A 112 -25.11 0.68 -4.09
C ASP A 112 -25.35 -0.29 -2.92
N ASP A 113 -24.30 -0.68 -2.20
CA ASP A 113 -24.40 -1.51 -0.99
C ASP A 113 -24.86 -0.65 0.20
N ILE A 114 -25.96 -1.04 0.85
CA ILE A 114 -26.52 -0.36 2.02
C ILE A 114 -26.48 -1.29 3.23
N PHE A 115 -26.05 -0.74 4.38
CA PHE A 115 -26.17 -1.34 5.69
C PHE A 115 -26.97 -0.44 6.63
N LEU A 116 -28.06 -0.98 7.16
CA LEU A 116 -29.03 -0.25 7.97
C LEU A 116 -29.24 -0.95 9.31
N VAL A 117 -29.32 -0.18 10.39
CA VAL A 117 -29.65 -0.71 11.72
C VAL A 117 -30.68 0.19 12.38
N PHE A 118 -31.77 -0.38 12.87
CA PHE A 118 -32.76 0.34 13.68
C PHE A 118 -33.32 -0.54 14.80
N GLU A 119 -33.95 0.09 15.78
CA GLU A 119 -34.58 -0.58 16.91
C GLU A 119 -35.87 -1.30 16.48
N ASN A 120 -36.03 -2.55 16.93
CA ASN A 120 -37.22 -3.35 16.63
C ASN A 120 -38.33 -3.12 17.65
N LEU A 121 -38.90 -1.91 17.65
CA LEU A 121 -39.96 -1.51 18.59
C LEU A 121 -41.29 -2.25 18.32
N GLU A 122 -41.52 -2.66 17.07
CA GLU A 122 -42.80 -3.22 16.61
C GLU A 122 -42.82 -4.76 16.62
N GLY A 123 -41.76 -5.42 17.12
CA GLY A 123 -41.68 -6.88 17.13
C GLY A 123 -41.71 -7.52 15.74
N LEU A 124 -41.13 -6.85 14.73
CA LEU A 124 -41.12 -7.33 13.36
C LEU A 124 -40.29 -8.61 13.27
N THR A 125 -40.88 -9.68 12.72
CA THR A 125 -40.25 -11.00 12.64
C THR A 125 -40.02 -11.47 11.22
N THR A 126 -40.72 -10.89 10.23
CA THR A 126 -40.64 -11.34 8.83
C THR A 126 -39.99 -10.30 7.91
N ALA A 127 -39.31 -10.79 6.87
CA ALA A 127 -38.69 -9.92 5.87
C ALA A 127 -39.70 -8.96 5.23
N ARG A 128 -40.89 -9.46 4.90
CA ARG A 128 -41.98 -8.68 4.29
C ARG A 128 -42.45 -7.54 5.18
N GLN A 129 -42.63 -7.76 6.49
CA GLN A 129 -43.01 -6.71 7.44
C GLN A 129 -41.93 -5.62 7.51
N VAL A 130 -40.67 -6.02 7.60
CA VAL A 130 -39.53 -5.11 7.67
C VAL A 130 -39.42 -4.26 6.41
N THR A 131 -39.46 -4.87 5.23
CA THR A 131 -39.40 -4.13 3.95
C THR A 131 -40.60 -3.23 3.74
N LYS A 132 -41.80 -3.66 4.20
CA LYS A 132 -43.02 -2.86 4.11
C LYS A 132 -42.91 -1.60 4.96
N ARG A 133 -42.48 -1.73 6.21
CA ARG A 133 -42.22 -0.57 7.08
C ARG A 133 -41.26 0.42 6.45
N ILE A 134 -40.14 -0.06 5.89
CA ILE A 134 -39.16 0.81 5.24
C ILE A 134 -39.76 1.52 4.02
N ALA A 135 -40.54 0.81 3.20
CA ALA A 135 -41.24 1.40 2.06
C ALA A 135 -42.29 2.44 2.49
N ASP A 136 -43.10 2.13 3.50
CA ASP A 136 -44.16 3.02 3.99
C ASP A 136 -43.58 4.33 4.57
N VAL A 137 -42.47 4.25 5.32
CA VAL A 137 -41.77 5.42 5.88
C VAL A 137 -41.10 6.27 4.79
N LEU A 138 -40.57 5.62 3.75
CA LEU A 138 -39.85 6.28 2.65
C LEU A 138 -40.73 6.49 1.42
N ALA A 139 -42.04 6.38 1.54
CA ALA A 139 -42.97 6.69 0.46
C ALA A 139 -43.00 8.21 0.22
N PRO A 140 -43.14 8.68 -1.04
CA PRO A 140 -43.31 7.89 -2.27
C PRO A 140 -41.99 7.45 -2.94
N GLU A 141 -40.83 7.79 -2.38
CA GLU A 141 -39.52 7.53 -2.98
C GLU A 141 -39.17 6.03 -3.04
N LEU A 142 -39.60 5.23 -2.06
CA LEU A 142 -39.37 3.78 -2.04
C LEU A 142 -40.70 3.03 -2.07
N VAL A 143 -40.87 2.14 -3.05
CA VAL A 143 -42.12 1.42 -3.27
C VAL A 143 -41.88 -0.08 -3.26
N LEU A 144 -42.77 -0.82 -2.60
CA LEU A 144 -42.80 -2.29 -2.67
C LEU A 144 -43.23 -2.76 -4.06
N GLU A 145 -42.45 -3.65 -4.65
CA GLU A 145 -42.83 -4.38 -5.85
C GLU A 145 -43.45 -5.72 -5.42
N SER A 146 -44.74 -5.90 -5.72
CA SER A 146 -45.50 -7.09 -5.34
C SER A 146 -45.17 -8.25 -6.28
N ASN A 147 -44.21 -9.09 -5.87
CA ASN A 147 -44.00 -10.41 -6.45
C ASN A 147 -44.40 -11.47 -5.41
N ASP A 148 -44.96 -12.60 -5.84
CA ASP A 148 -45.42 -13.76 -5.03
C ASP A 148 -44.28 -14.53 -4.32
N THR A 149 -43.21 -13.85 -3.94
CA THR A 149 -42.01 -14.42 -3.32
C THR A 149 -41.92 -14.05 -1.84
N GLU A 150 -41.41 -14.96 -1.00
CA GLU A 150 -41.22 -14.77 0.45
C GLU A 150 -40.38 -13.53 0.84
N ALA A 151 -39.57 -12.98 -0.08
CA ALA A 151 -38.78 -11.77 0.11
C ALA A 151 -39.15 -10.71 -0.96
N PRO A 152 -39.87 -9.63 -0.61
CA PRO A 152 -40.31 -8.63 -1.57
C PRO A 152 -39.17 -7.71 -2.03
N SER A 153 -39.25 -7.24 -3.28
CA SER A 153 -38.30 -6.28 -3.84
C SER A 153 -38.73 -4.84 -3.55
N LEU A 154 -37.76 -3.92 -3.45
CA LEU A 154 -38.00 -2.49 -3.24
C LEU A 154 -37.51 -1.70 -4.44
N LYS A 155 -38.38 -0.88 -5.03
CA LYS A 155 -38.07 -0.01 -6.16
C LYS A 155 -37.89 1.43 -5.69
N LEU A 156 -36.69 1.96 -5.92
CA LEU A 156 -36.36 3.34 -5.60
C LEU A 156 -36.72 4.26 -6.79
N ARG A 157 -37.59 5.22 -6.52
CA ARG A 157 -38.10 6.22 -7.47
C ARG A 157 -37.54 7.59 -7.11
N LEU A 158 -36.59 8.04 -7.91
CA LEU A 158 -36.04 9.39 -7.79
C LEU A 158 -36.70 10.29 -8.84
N PRO A 159 -37.34 11.43 -8.47
CA PRO A 159 -38.03 12.30 -9.41
C PRO A 159 -37.16 12.76 -10.59
N TYR A 160 -35.86 12.92 -10.32
CA TYR A 160 -34.87 13.35 -11.29
C TYR A 160 -34.17 12.20 -12.04
N ALA A 161 -34.41 10.93 -11.73
CA ALA A 161 -33.75 9.78 -12.37
C ALA A 161 -34.75 8.73 -12.89
N LYS A 162 -35.84 9.19 -13.52
CA LYS A 162 -36.90 8.31 -14.07
C LYS A 162 -36.43 7.33 -15.15
N ASP A 163 -35.33 7.65 -15.80
CA ASP A 163 -34.62 6.85 -16.80
C ASP A 163 -33.54 5.94 -16.18
N SER A 164 -33.55 5.79 -14.85
CA SER A 164 -32.73 4.82 -14.13
C SER A 164 -33.63 3.78 -13.46
N GLU A 165 -33.16 2.54 -13.41
CA GLU A 165 -33.87 1.43 -12.76
C GLU A 165 -33.12 1.00 -11.51
N LEU A 166 -33.62 1.45 -10.36
CA LEU A 166 -33.01 1.20 -9.06
C LEU A 166 -33.87 0.19 -8.29
N LEU A 167 -33.47 -1.08 -8.31
CA LEU A 167 -34.20 -2.18 -7.71
C LEU A 167 -33.35 -2.91 -6.67
N PHE A 168 -33.85 -2.96 -5.43
CA PHE A 168 -33.34 -3.83 -4.38
C PHE A 168 -34.05 -5.18 -4.44
N VAL A 169 -33.38 -6.20 -4.96
CA VAL A 169 -34.01 -7.52 -5.17
C VAL A 169 -34.10 -8.28 -3.85
N GLY A 170 -35.30 -8.75 -3.48
CA GLY A 170 -35.56 -9.42 -2.21
C GLY A 170 -34.60 -10.56 -1.86
N LYS A 171 -34.26 -11.43 -2.83
CA LYS A 171 -33.33 -12.57 -2.63
C LYS A 171 -31.92 -12.18 -2.16
N LYS A 172 -31.51 -10.93 -2.36
CA LYS A 172 -30.21 -10.42 -1.94
C LYS A 172 -30.27 -9.66 -0.61
N GLN A 173 -31.46 -9.30 -0.16
CA GLN A 173 -31.66 -8.65 1.12
C GLN A 173 -31.44 -9.66 2.25
N LYS A 174 -30.63 -9.29 3.24
CA LYS A 174 -30.45 -10.10 4.46
C LYS A 174 -30.83 -9.26 5.67
N ILE A 175 -31.68 -9.83 6.51
CA ILE A 175 -32.19 -9.19 7.72
C ILE A 175 -31.76 -10.05 8.90
N PHE A 176 -31.09 -9.42 9.86
CA PHE A 176 -30.62 -10.02 11.09
C PHE A 176 -31.39 -9.41 12.25
N ALA A 177 -32.26 -10.20 12.88
CA ALA A 177 -32.90 -9.84 14.13
C ALA A 177 -31.95 -10.20 15.28
N LEU A 178 -31.47 -9.20 16.01
CA LEU A 178 -30.52 -9.37 17.10
C LEU A 178 -31.18 -8.91 18.40
N SER A 179 -31.23 -9.82 19.37
CA SER A 179 -31.69 -9.56 20.73
C SER A 179 -30.82 -10.36 21.69
N SER A 180 -30.84 -9.98 22.98
CA SER A 180 -30.18 -10.71 24.08
C SER A 180 -28.65 -10.86 23.93
N SER A 181 -28.06 -11.72 24.76
CA SER A 181 -26.64 -12.10 24.73
C SER A 181 -26.19 -12.72 23.40
N HIS A 182 -27.05 -13.50 22.74
CA HIS A 182 -26.73 -14.13 21.44
C HIS A 182 -26.43 -13.11 20.34
N GLY A 183 -27.14 -11.97 20.33
CA GLY A 183 -26.88 -10.89 19.39
C GLY A 183 -25.51 -10.22 19.61
N LEU A 184 -25.08 -10.10 20.87
CA LEU A 184 -23.76 -9.57 21.21
C LEU A 184 -22.64 -10.52 20.74
N ASP A 185 -22.80 -11.83 20.92
CA ASP A 185 -21.81 -12.82 20.50
C ASP A 185 -21.62 -12.81 18.97
N LEU A 186 -22.71 -12.69 18.20
CA LEU A 186 -22.63 -12.59 16.75
C LEU A 186 -21.89 -11.31 16.30
N ILE A 187 -22.15 -10.17 16.94
CA ILE A 187 -21.46 -8.91 16.62
C ILE A 187 -19.98 -9.00 16.98
N GLN A 188 -19.63 -9.57 18.13
CA GLN A 188 -18.25 -9.76 18.52
C GLN A 188 -17.52 -10.64 17.49
N HIS A 189 -18.16 -11.72 17.04
CA HIS A 189 -17.63 -12.58 15.98
C HIS A 189 -17.43 -11.82 14.67
N ILE A 190 -18.43 -11.07 14.18
CA ILE A 190 -18.31 -10.24 12.95
C ILE A 190 -17.15 -9.24 13.10
N ARG A 191 -17.04 -8.59 14.26
CA ARG A 191 -15.96 -7.64 14.55
C ARG A 191 -14.60 -8.30 14.50
N GLU A 192 -14.46 -9.50 15.08
CA GLU A 192 -13.25 -10.28 15.01
C GLU A 192 -12.92 -10.67 13.57
N GLN A 193 -13.91 -11.02 12.76
CA GLN A 193 -13.70 -11.29 11.33
C GLN A 193 -13.25 -10.08 10.52
N ILE A 194 -13.86 -8.92 10.75
CA ILE A 194 -13.42 -7.66 10.13
C ILE A 194 -12.00 -7.32 10.59
N ARG A 195 -11.68 -7.54 11.87
CA ARG A 195 -10.33 -7.34 12.40
C ARG A 195 -9.33 -8.26 11.72
N ILE A 196 -9.60 -9.57 11.62
CA ILE A 196 -8.74 -10.55 10.95
C ILE A 196 -8.53 -10.16 9.47
N GLN A 197 -9.60 -9.89 8.73
CA GLN A 197 -9.49 -9.50 7.32
C GLN A 197 -8.71 -8.20 7.15
N SER A 198 -9.05 -7.16 7.93
CA SER A 198 -8.32 -5.90 7.89
C SER A 198 -6.85 -6.09 8.27
N SER A 199 -6.54 -6.98 9.20
CA SER A 199 -5.18 -7.32 9.59
C SER A 199 -4.40 -8.00 8.46
N GLU A 200 -5.00 -8.96 7.73
CA GLU A 200 -4.36 -9.59 6.57
C GLU A 200 -4.00 -8.57 5.47
N TYR A 201 -4.84 -7.54 5.27
CA TYR A 201 -4.51 -6.43 4.37
C TYR A 201 -3.43 -5.49 4.93
N ARG A 202 -3.23 -5.44 6.25
CA ARG A 202 -2.23 -4.61 6.95
C ARG A 202 -0.86 -5.27 7.05
N LEU A 203 -0.76 -6.60 6.91
CA LEU A 203 0.48 -7.35 7.04
C LEU A 203 1.27 -7.44 5.73
N LEU A 204 2.59 -7.62 5.84
CA LEU A 204 3.48 -7.99 4.74
C LEU A 204 3.21 -9.44 4.29
N PRO A 205 3.52 -9.80 3.03
CA PRO A 205 3.37 -11.15 2.53
C PRO A 205 4.07 -12.18 3.43
N ALA A 206 3.32 -13.14 3.98
CA ALA A 206 3.83 -14.21 4.83
C ALA A 206 4.08 -15.48 4.00
N VAL A 207 5.33 -15.94 3.92
CA VAL A 207 5.73 -17.12 3.14
C VAL A 207 5.30 -18.40 3.88
N PRO A 208 4.37 -19.21 3.34
CA PRO A 208 3.92 -20.43 4.01
C PRO A 208 5.03 -21.50 4.02
N THR A 209 5.20 -22.15 5.17
CA THR A 209 6.25 -23.16 5.41
C THR A 209 5.99 -24.50 4.73
N THR A 210 4.72 -24.89 4.55
CA THR A 210 4.35 -26.18 3.95
C THR A 210 3.31 -26.01 2.84
N GLY A 211 3.31 -26.97 1.92
CA GLY A 211 2.31 -27.11 0.87
C GLY A 211 0.88 -27.21 1.35
N VAL A 212 0.66 -27.99 2.40
CA VAL A 212 -0.64 -28.13 3.07
C VAL A 212 -1.15 -26.80 3.63
N ARG A 213 -0.29 -25.96 4.21
CA ARG A 213 -0.67 -24.60 4.64
C ARG A 213 -0.98 -23.66 3.46
N ARG A 214 -0.36 -23.86 2.28
CA ARG A 214 -0.66 -23.10 1.05
C ARG A 214 -2.01 -23.50 0.48
N ALA A 215 -2.23 -24.81 0.36
CA ALA A 215 -3.51 -25.39 -0.03
C ALA A 215 -4.61 -24.95 0.94
N SER A 216 -4.37 -25.04 2.25
CA SER A 216 -5.25 -24.47 3.29
C SER A 216 -5.50 -22.97 3.09
N LYS A 217 -4.47 -22.14 2.85
CA LYS A 217 -4.68 -20.70 2.57
C LYS A 217 -5.52 -20.45 1.30
N ALA A 218 -5.44 -21.32 0.29
CA ALA A 218 -6.22 -21.21 -0.95
C ALA A 218 -7.64 -21.81 -0.85
N LEU A 219 -7.77 -22.94 -0.16
CA LEU A 219 -8.98 -23.76 -0.01
C LEU A 219 -9.83 -23.33 1.18
N LEU A 220 -9.19 -23.03 2.32
CA LEU A 220 -9.77 -22.66 3.60
C LEU A 220 -9.74 -21.15 3.87
N ALA A 221 -9.61 -20.30 2.84
CA ALA A 221 -9.84 -18.86 3.00
C ALA A 221 -11.34 -18.56 3.23
N THR A 222 -11.90 -19.11 4.30
CA THR A 222 -13.09 -18.59 4.96
C THR A 222 -12.87 -18.58 6.47
N PRO A 223 -13.40 -17.58 7.18
CA PRO A 223 -13.06 -17.28 8.56
C PRO A 223 -13.93 -17.98 9.62
N ASN A 224 -14.66 -19.05 9.29
CA ASN A 224 -15.60 -19.71 10.21
C ASN A 224 -15.12 -21.11 10.58
N ALA A 225 -14.74 -21.31 11.85
CA ALA A 225 -14.45 -22.64 12.42
C ALA A 225 -15.70 -23.56 12.38
N THR A 226 -16.91 -22.99 12.51
CA THR A 226 -18.19 -23.73 12.41
C THR A 226 -18.51 -24.23 11.01
N LEU A 227 -18.08 -23.51 9.95
CA LEU A 227 -18.13 -23.99 8.56
C LEU A 227 -16.97 -24.95 8.23
N GLN A 228 -15.90 -24.92 9.02
CA GLN A 228 -14.74 -25.80 8.89
C GLN A 228 -15.12 -27.25 9.26
N VAL A 229 -16.00 -27.43 10.26
CA VAL A 229 -16.56 -28.72 10.65
C VAL A 229 -17.50 -29.27 9.56
N ASP A 230 -18.27 -28.39 8.89
CA ASP A 230 -19.19 -28.79 7.82
C ASP A 230 -18.46 -29.05 6.47
N ALA A 231 -17.37 -28.33 6.22
CA ALA A 231 -16.47 -28.58 5.08
C ALA A 231 -15.65 -29.87 5.24
N LEU A 232 -15.35 -30.28 6.48
CA LEU A 232 -14.72 -31.57 6.78
C LEU A 232 -15.71 -32.75 6.67
N ARG A 233 -17.01 -32.52 6.90
CA ARG A 233 -18.07 -33.54 6.71
C ARG A 233 -18.41 -33.80 5.23
N LYS A 234 -18.07 -32.88 4.31
CA LYS A 234 -18.25 -32.99 2.85
C LYS A 234 -16.91 -33.15 2.11
N ALA A 235 -16.07 -34.07 2.58
CA ALA A 235 -14.66 -34.19 2.21
C ALA A 235 -14.35 -34.46 0.72
N ASP A 236 -15.35 -34.81 -0.11
CA ASP A 236 -15.11 -35.12 -1.52
C ASP A 236 -15.06 -33.90 -2.46
N VAL A 237 -15.48 -32.70 -2.01
CA VAL A 237 -15.44 -31.49 -2.86
C VAL A 237 -14.93 -30.28 -2.07
N VAL A 238 -13.60 -30.18 -1.91
CA VAL A 238 -12.98 -28.96 -1.36
C VAL A 238 -13.07 -27.84 -2.40
N SER A 239 -14.08 -26.95 -2.27
CA SER A 239 -14.23 -25.79 -3.15
C SER A 239 -13.18 -24.71 -2.86
N VAL A 240 -12.34 -24.39 -3.83
CA VAL A 240 -11.40 -23.26 -3.76
C VAL A 240 -12.18 -21.95 -3.76
N LYS A 241 -11.92 -21.05 -2.81
CA LYS A 241 -12.56 -19.73 -2.79
C LYS A 241 -11.74 -18.68 -3.53
N ARG A 242 -12.40 -17.87 -4.36
CA ARG A 242 -11.79 -16.77 -5.14
C ARG A 242 -10.95 -15.80 -4.28
N LEU A 243 -11.42 -15.48 -3.07
CA LEU A 243 -10.68 -14.61 -2.15
C LEU A 243 -9.33 -15.23 -1.74
N GLY A 244 -9.30 -16.52 -1.40
CA GLY A 244 -8.07 -17.23 -1.02
C GLY A 244 -7.05 -17.25 -2.15
N VAL A 245 -7.50 -17.56 -3.37
CA VAL A 245 -6.66 -17.52 -4.58
C VAL A 245 -6.12 -16.11 -4.83
N SER A 246 -6.97 -15.09 -4.70
CA SER A 246 -6.56 -13.69 -4.89
C SER A 246 -5.45 -13.28 -3.92
N LEU A 247 -5.61 -13.61 -2.63
CA LEU A 247 -4.64 -13.29 -1.59
C LEU A 247 -3.32 -14.04 -1.80
N LEU A 248 -3.39 -15.35 -2.09
CA LEU A 248 -2.19 -16.16 -2.36
C LEU A 248 -1.45 -15.67 -3.62
N LEU A 249 -2.17 -15.43 -4.72
CA LEU A 249 -1.57 -14.96 -5.95
C LEU A 249 -0.90 -13.59 -5.79
N ARG A 250 -1.53 -12.67 -5.04
CA ARG A 250 -0.94 -11.37 -4.69
C ARG A 250 0.37 -11.53 -3.91
N ASP A 251 0.42 -12.46 -2.96
CA ASP A 251 1.64 -12.74 -2.18
C ASP A 251 2.75 -13.31 -3.08
N LEU A 252 2.42 -14.24 -3.98
CA LEU A 252 3.39 -14.80 -4.95
C LEU A 252 3.89 -13.77 -5.96
N GLU A 253 3.03 -12.85 -6.42
CA GLU A 253 3.44 -11.72 -7.26
C GLU A 253 4.41 -10.79 -6.51
N ALA A 254 4.22 -10.59 -5.20
CA ALA A 254 5.17 -9.86 -4.37
C ALA A 254 6.52 -10.60 -4.24
N TYR A 255 6.50 -11.93 -4.05
CA TYR A 255 7.73 -12.75 -4.02
C TYR A 255 8.50 -12.68 -5.34
N SER A 256 7.80 -12.79 -6.47
CA SER A 256 8.39 -12.64 -7.81
C SER A 256 9.11 -11.30 -7.97
N ALA A 257 8.54 -10.23 -7.40
CA ALA A 257 9.18 -8.93 -7.43
C ALA A 257 10.39 -8.85 -6.48
N ASP A 258 10.32 -9.41 -5.27
CA ASP A 258 11.30 -9.16 -4.19
C ASP A 258 12.44 -10.17 -4.09
N LEU A 259 12.21 -11.41 -4.51
CA LEU A 259 13.15 -12.53 -4.37
C LEU A 259 13.93 -12.81 -5.66
N HIS A 260 15.03 -13.56 -5.55
CA HIS A 260 15.65 -14.13 -6.75
C HIS A 260 14.77 -15.28 -7.29
N PRO A 261 14.49 -15.37 -8.60
CA PRO A 261 13.61 -16.41 -9.13
C PRO A 261 13.99 -17.83 -8.71
N GLU A 262 15.28 -18.17 -8.62
CA GLU A 262 15.68 -19.53 -8.22
C GLU A 262 15.34 -19.86 -6.75
N SER A 263 15.31 -18.86 -5.86
CA SER A 263 15.18 -19.07 -4.40
C SER A 263 13.80 -19.52 -3.92
N TRP A 264 12.78 -19.50 -4.77
CA TRP A 264 11.40 -19.82 -4.40
C TRP A 264 10.70 -20.69 -5.46
N SER A 265 11.48 -21.46 -6.23
CA SER A 265 11.00 -22.31 -7.33
C SER A 265 10.04 -23.40 -6.85
N GLU A 266 10.37 -24.07 -5.77
CA GLU A 266 9.54 -25.11 -5.17
C GLU A 266 8.15 -24.57 -4.80
N ILE A 267 8.10 -23.38 -4.17
CA ILE A 267 6.84 -22.77 -3.72
C ILE A 267 5.92 -22.47 -4.89
N ARG A 268 6.44 -21.85 -5.96
CA ARG A 268 5.59 -21.49 -7.11
C ARG A 268 5.20 -22.69 -7.95
N LYS A 269 6.09 -23.69 -8.11
CA LYS A 269 5.76 -24.92 -8.84
C LYS A 269 4.67 -25.71 -8.14
N GLU A 270 4.69 -25.75 -6.81
CA GLU A 270 3.59 -26.34 -6.06
C GLU A 270 2.29 -25.58 -6.28
N PHE A 271 2.32 -24.25 -6.24
CA PHE A 271 1.16 -23.42 -6.56
C PHE A 271 0.63 -23.66 -7.98
N TYR A 272 1.51 -23.84 -8.97
CA TYR A 272 1.10 -24.20 -10.33
C TYR A 272 0.36 -25.55 -10.35
N GLY A 273 0.84 -26.54 -9.58
CA GLY A 273 0.16 -27.83 -9.42
C GLY A 273 -1.21 -27.69 -8.76
N LEU A 274 -1.36 -26.83 -7.73
CA LEU A 274 -2.65 -26.52 -7.11
C LEU A 274 -3.60 -25.83 -8.09
N ALA A 275 -3.09 -24.88 -8.87
CA ALA A 275 -3.86 -24.19 -9.89
C ALA A 275 -4.36 -25.18 -10.96
N LYS A 276 -3.50 -26.10 -11.43
CA LYS A 276 -3.89 -27.14 -12.37
C LYS A 276 -5.00 -28.06 -11.82
N ARG A 277 -4.90 -28.48 -10.55
CA ARG A 277 -5.86 -29.40 -9.94
C ARG A 277 -7.21 -28.77 -9.58
N HIS A 278 -7.20 -27.53 -9.10
CA HIS A 278 -8.40 -26.95 -8.47
C HIS A 278 -8.90 -25.64 -9.10
N ILE A 279 -8.08 -24.94 -9.88
CA ILE A 279 -8.46 -23.69 -10.56
C ILE A 279 -8.78 -23.97 -12.03
N LEU A 280 -7.98 -24.80 -12.70
CA LEU A 280 -8.15 -25.15 -14.10
C LEU A 280 -9.05 -26.38 -14.26
N THR A 281 -10.31 -26.23 -13.89
CA THR A 281 -11.37 -27.25 -14.02
C THR A 281 -12.49 -26.72 -14.92
N PRO A 282 -13.44 -27.54 -15.40
CA PRO A 282 -14.59 -27.05 -16.18
C PRO A 282 -15.37 -25.91 -15.51
N ILE A 283 -15.60 -25.99 -14.20
CA ILE A 283 -16.22 -24.91 -13.42
C ILE A 283 -15.24 -23.74 -13.30
N GLY A 284 -14.00 -24.02 -12.94
CA GLY A 284 -12.99 -23.01 -12.71
C GLY A 284 -12.61 -22.19 -13.96
N PHE A 285 -12.82 -22.75 -15.15
CA PHE A 285 -12.72 -22.06 -16.44
C PHE A 285 -13.63 -20.82 -16.52
N PHE A 286 -14.79 -20.83 -15.87
CA PHE A 286 -15.65 -19.64 -15.84
C PHE A 286 -15.37 -18.80 -14.59
N GLU A 287 -15.19 -19.46 -13.45
CA GLU A 287 -15.08 -18.76 -12.17
C GLU A 287 -13.77 -18.01 -11.96
N PHE A 288 -12.67 -18.51 -12.52
CA PHE A 288 -11.32 -18.00 -12.28
C PHE A 288 -10.69 -17.32 -13.50
N PHE A 289 -11.50 -16.91 -14.47
CA PHE A 289 -11.06 -16.17 -15.66
C PHE A 289 -10.09 -15.02 -15.34
N GLY A 290 -10.38 -14.21 -14.30
CA GLY A 290 -9.51 -13.10 -13.91
C GLY A 290 -8.17 -13.49 -13.27
N TYR A 291 -7.99 -14.75 -12.85
CA TYR A 291 -6.81 -15.22 -12.14
C TYR A 291 -5.86 -16.02 -13.04
N LEU A 292 -6.38 -16.83 -13.98
CA LEU A 292 -5.56 -17.64 -14.88
C LEU A 292 -4.53 -16.81 -15.71
N PRO A 293 -4.90 -15.67 -16.33
CA PRO A 293 -3.93 -14.81 -17.01
C PRO A 293 -2.87 -14.24 -16.06
N ARG A 294 -3.23 -13.94 -14.80
CA ARG A 294 -2.26 -13.46 -13.79
C ARG A 294 -1.27 -14.55 -13.40
N ILE A 295 -1.72 -15.80 -13.26
CA ILE A 295 -0.86 -16.98 -13.04
C ILE A 295 0.08 -17.16 -14.23
N PHE A 296 -0.43 -17.09 -15.46
CA PHE A 296 0.39 -17.12 -16.68
C PHE A 296 1.44 -16.01 -16.69
N GLY A 297 1.06 -14.78 -16.38
CA GLY A 297 2.01 -13.66 -16.25
C GLY A 297 3.07 -13.90 -15.17
N LEU A 298 2.70 -14.53 -14.04
CA LEU A 298 3.63 -14.89 -12.97
C LEU A 298 4.67 -15.91 -13.45
N MET A 299 4.24 -16.96 -14.16
CA MET A 299 5.13 -17.97 -14.77
C MET A 299 6.14 -17.31 -15.71
N LEU A 300 5.67 -16.42 -16.59
CA LEU A 300 6.52 -15.70 -17.54
C LEU A 300 7.52 -14.76 -16.85
N THR A 301 7.12 -14.00 -15.82
CA THR A 301 8.06 -13.17 -15.05
C THR A 301 9.11 -13.98 -14.30
N SER A 302 8.75 -15.20 -13.90
CA SER A 302 9.62 -16.11 -13.17
C SER A 302 10.51 -16.96 -14.10
N ARG A 303 10.37 -16.79 -15.42
CA ARG A 303 11.07 -17.54 -16.49
C ARG A 303 10.69 -19.02 -16.58
N ASP A 304 9.51 -19.39 -16.08
CA ASP A 304 8.98 -20.76 -16.11
C ASP A 304 8.22 -20.99 -17.44
N VAL A 305 8.93 -20.91 -18.58
CA VAL A 305 8.31 -20.93 -19.92
C VAL A 305 7.65 -22.26 -20.27
N ARG A 306 8.14 -23.39 -19.72
CA ARG A 306 7.56 -24.72 -19.97
C ARG A 306 6.20 -24.84 -19.30
N GLU A 307 6.13 -24.44 -18.04
CA GLU A 307 4.90 -24.42 -17.24
C GLU A 307 3.87 -23.44 -17.84
N ALA A 308 4.32 -22.31 -18.38
CA ALA A 308 3.46 -21.35 -19.07
C ALA A 308 2.84 -21.94 -20.37
N SER A 309 3.62 -22.66 -21.18
CA SER A 309 3.09 -23.39 -22.35
C SER A 309 2.10 -24.47 -21.94
N GLN A 310 2.45 -25.28 -20.92
CA GLN A 310 1.59 -26.35 -20.43
C GLN A 310 0.25 -25.82 -19.94
N LEU A 311 0.22 -24.65 -19.28
CA LEU A 311 -1.01 -24.02 -18.83
C LEU A 311 -1.97 -23.70 -19.99
N ILE A 312 -1.43 -23.26 -21.14
CA ILE A 312 -2.25 -22.98 -22.34
C ILE A 312 -2.81 -24.28 -22.92
N GLU A 313 -1.99 -25.32 -23.01
CA GLU A 313 -2.42 -26.64 -23.50
C GLU A 313 -3.51 -27.24 -22.61
N ASP A 314 -3.32 -27.19 -21.29
CA ASP A 314 -4.29 -27.66 -20.31
C ASP A 314 -5.60 -26.84 -20.39
N LEU A 315 -5.52 -25.52 -20.60
CA LEU A 315 -6.69 -24.66 -20.78
C LEU A 315 -7.47 -25.02 -22.06
N ILE A 316 -6.78 -25.29 -23.16
CA ILE A 316 -7.40 -25.77 -24.41
C ILE A 316 -8.07 -27.12 -24.19
N ALA A 317 -7.45 -28.04 -23.45
CA ALA A 317 -8.03 -29.32 -23.11
C ALA A 317 -9.32 -29.16 -22.29
N VAL A 318 -9.33 -28.28 -21.27
CA VAL A 318 -10.53 -27.97 -20.49
C VAL A 318 -11.61 -27.31 -21.35
N ALA A 319 -11.25 -26.37 -22.23
CA ALA A 319 -12.20 -25.76 -23.15
C ALA A 319 -12.86 -26.79 -24.08
N ASN A 320 -12.08 -27.74 -24.61
CA ASN A 320 -12.60 -28.84 -25.41
C ASN A 320 -13.51 -29.77 -24.60
N LEU A 321 -13.17 -30.03 -23.34
CA LEU A 321 -14.02 -30.82 -22.44
C LEU A 321 -15.35 -30.12 -22.16
N VAL A 322 -15.33 -28.82 -21.81
CA VAL A 322 -16.54 -28.01 -21.61
C VAL A 322 -17.42 -28.02 -22.86
N LYS A 323 -16.81 -27.83 -24.04
CA LYS A 323 -17.52 -27.88 -25.32
C LYS A 323 -18.18 -29.24 -25.55
N ARG A 324 -17.56 -30.35 -25.17
CA ARG A 324 -18.10 -31.71 -25.38
C ARG A 324 -19.16 -32.12 -24.36
N THR A 325 -19.13 -31.55 -23.15
CA THR A 325 -19.90 -32.06 -22.00
C THR A 325 -21.01 -31.11 -21.53
N THR A 326 -21.14 -29.94 -22.13
CA THR A 326 -22.12 -28.92 -21.71
C THR A 326 -22.87 -28.33 -22.91
N THR A 327 -23.97 -27.62 -22.63
CA THR A 327 -24.82 -26.92 -23.61
C THR A 327 -24.08 -25.88 -24.44
N VAL A 328 -22.89 -25.47 -23.99
CA VAL A 328 -21.98 -24.57 -24.70
C VAL A 328 -21.53 -25.14 -26.06
N GLY A 329 -21.53 -26.46 -26.21
CA GLY A 329 -21.22 -27.16 -27.47
C GLY A 329 -22.31 -27.10 -28.53
N GLU A 330 -23.54 -26.74 -28.15
CA GLU A 330 -24.68 -26.65 -29.06
C GLU A 330 -24.49 -25.51 -30.08
N ALA A 331 -25.05 -25.68 -31.29
CA ALA A 331 -24.90 -24.74 -32.39
C ALA A 331 -25.30 -23.29 -32.01
N ALA A 332 -26.33 -23.13 -31.15
CA ALA A 332 -26.81 -21.83 -30.70
C ALA A 332 -25.83 -21.09 -29.76
N GLN A 333 -25.07 -21.80 -28.92
CA GLN A 333 -24.15 -21.20 -27.94
C GLN A 333 -22.70 -21.13 -28.42
N LEU A 334 -22.36 -21.90 -29.47
CA LEU A 334 -21.01 -21.97 -30.01
C LEU A 334 -20.39 -20.60 -30.38
N PRO A 335 -21.14 -19.62 -30.97
CA PRO A 335 -20.60 -18.28 -31.22
C PRO A 335 -20.20 -17.55 -29.93
N LYS A 336 -21.04 -17.62 -28.89
CA LYS A 336 -20.74 -17.00 -27.58
C LYS A 336 -19.55 -17.67 -26.91
N PHE A 337 -19.42 -18.99 -27.03
CA PHE A 337 -18.26 -19.70 -26.51
C PHE A 337 -16.97 -19.34 -27.25
N ARG A 338 -17.02 -19.17 -28.58
CA ARG A 338 -15.87 -18.68 -29.34
C ARG A 338 -15.40 -17.32 -28.83
N LEU A 339 -16.33 -16.40 -28.55
CA LEU A 339 -15.99 -15.10 -27.95
C LEU A 339 -15.33 -15.26 -26.57
N CYS A 340 -15.76 -16.24 -25.76
CA CYS A 340 -15.10 -16.56 -24.49
C CYS A 340 -13.64 -17.00 -24.68
N LEU A 341 -13.34 -17.85 -25.68
CA LEU A 341 -11.97 -18.27 -26.00
C LEU A 341 -11.11 -17.12 -26.52
N VAL A 342 -11.67 -16.26 -27.37
CA VAL A 342 -11.02 -15.02 -27.84
C VAL A 342 -10.65 -14.14 -26.65
N GLN A 343 -11.58 -13.97 -25.70
CA GLN A 343 -11.35 -13.18 -24.49
C GLN A 343 -10.22 -13.78 -23.62
N TYR A 344 -10.14 -15.10 -23.51
CA TYR A 344 -9.02 -15.80 -22.87
C TYR A 344 -7.68 -15.53 -23.57
N ALA A 345 -7.64 -15.70 -24.89
CA ALA A 345 -6.44 -15.49 -25.69
C ALA A 345 -5.94 -14.04 -25.54
N GLN A 346 -6.83 -13.06 -25.59
CA GLN A 346 -6.52 -11.64 -25.39
C GLN A 346 -6.00 -11.35 -23.98
N ALA A 347 -6.64 -11.89 -22.94
CA ALA A 347 -6.22 -11.69 -21.55
C ALA A 347 -4.83 -12.31 -21.28
N PHE A 348 -4.55 -13.50 -21.81
CA PHE A 348 -3.25 -14.14 -21.71
C PHE A 348 -2.18 -13.38 -22.50
N LEU A 349 -2.48 -12.92 -23.71
CA LEU A 349 -1.57 -12.09 -24.50
C LEU A 349 -1.25 -10.79 -23.76
N GLN A 350 -2.26 -10.13 -23.20
CA GLN A 350 -2.07 -8.95 -22.36
C GLN A 350 -1.13 -9.26 -21.19
N ALA A 351 -1.41 -10.29 -20.40
CA ALA A 351 -0.57 -10.67 -19.26
C ALA A 351 0.87 -10.99 -19.68
N GLY A 352 1.05 -11.68 -20.81
CA GLY A 352 2.36 -12.00 -21.37
C GLY A 352 3.12 -10.77 -21.87
N LEU A 353 2.46 -9.81 -22.49
CA LEU A 353 3.08 -8.55 -22.89
C LEU A 353 3.40 -7.65 -21.70
N GLN A 354 2.56 -7.67 -20.65
CA GLN A 354 2.83 -6.96 -19.40
C GLN A 354 4.02 -7.55 -18.65
N ALA A 355 4.12 -8.87 -18.56
CA ALA A 355 5.26 -9.58 -17.97
C ALA A 355 6.58 -9.28 -18.71
N ALA A 356 6.50 -9.07 -20.03
CA ALA A 356 7.65 -8.72 -20.87
C ALA A 356 8.31 -7.36 -20.53
N THR A 357 7.65 -6.53 -19.71
CA THR A 357 8.19 -5.23 -19.25
C THR A 357 9.09 -5.32 -18.02
N GLU A 358 9.23 -6.52 -17.43
CA GLU A 358 10.01 -6.72 -16.21
C GLU A 358 11.51 -6.51 -16.45
N ARG A 359 12.18 -5.76 -15.55
CA ARG A 359 13.56 -5.28 -15.75
C ARG A 359 14.56 -6.43 -15.93
N THR A 360 14.38 -7.50 -15.16
CA THR A 360 15.33 -8.62 -15.12
C THR A 360 15.05 -9.68 -16.17
N LEU A 361 13.96 -9.57 -16.94
CA LEU A 361 13.57 -10.57 -17.91
C LEU A 361 14.30 -10.35 -19.23
N LYS A 362 14.94 -11.40 -19.76
CA LYS A 362 15.50 -11.39 -21.11
C LYS A 362 14.50 -12.06 -22.04
N LEU A 363 13.99 -11.30 -23.01
CA LEU A 363 13.07 -11.83 -24.02
C LEU A 363 13.86 -12.61 -25.07
N ASP A 364 13.46 -13.86 -25.30
CA ASP A 364 14.07 -14.79 -26.24
C ASP A 364 13.03 -15.46 -27.16
N ARG A 365 13.49 -16.40 -27.99
CA ARG A 365 12.61 -17.14 -28.91
C ARG A 365 11.68 -18.10 -28.16
N GLN A 366 12.07 -18.61 -26.98
CA GLN A 366 11.21 -19.51 -26.21
C GLN A 366 10.01 -18.74 -25.66
N TYR A 367 10.22 -17.54 -25.12
CA TYR A 367 9.14 -16.65 -24.69
C TYR A 367 8.15 -16.35 -25.81
N LEU A 368 8.66 -16.06 -27.02
CA LEU A 368 7.81 -15.79 -28.18
C LEU A 368 6.99 -17.03 -28.59
N LYS A 369 7.59 -18.23 -28.54
CA LYS A 369 6.89 -19.49 -28.80
C LYS A 369 5.73 -19.73 -27.83
N VAL A 370 5.91 -19.41 -26.54
CA VAL A 370 4.82 -19.50 -25.55
C VAL A 370 3.65 -18.59 -25.94
N LEU A 371 3.91 -17.37 -26.41
CA LEU A 371 2.85 -16.48 -26.88
C LEU A 371 2.17 -17.01 -28.14
N HIS A 372 2.91 -17.62 -29.07
CA HIS A 372 2.35 -18.25 -30.27
C HIS A 372 1.45 -19.45 -29.95
N ALA A 373 1.63 -20.13 -28.82
CA ALA A 373 0.71 -21.19 -28.37
C ALA A 373 -0.73 -20.68 -28.15
N LEU A 374 -0.93 -19.37 -27.94
CA LEU A 374 -2.27 -18.77 -27.83
C LEU A 374 -3.08 -18.85 -29.13
N LEU A 375 -2.44 -19.10 -30.28
CA LEU A 375 -3.14 -19.39 -31.55
C LEU A 375 -4.03 -20.63 -31.47
N GLY A 376 -3.78 -21.52 -30.48
CA GLY A 376 -4.65 -22.67 -30.20
C GLY A 376 -6.00 -22.28 -29.58
N LEU A 377 -6.11 -21.11 -28.95
CA LEU A 377 -7.37 -20.58 -28.40
C LEU A 377 -8.12 -19.71 -29.42
N ASP A 378 -7.38 -18.86 -30.14
CA ASP A 378 -7.90 -17.98 -31.17
C ASP A 378 -6.90 -17.86 -32.32
N LYS A 379 -7.28 -18.28 -33.53
CA LYS A 379 -6.40 -18.21 -34.71
C LYS A 379 -6.20 -16.78 -35.21
N ASP A 380 -7.12 -15.87 -34.89
CA ASP A 380 -7.14 -14.50 -35.40
C ASP A 380 -6.41 -13.51 -34.46
N ILE A 381 -5.89 -13.98 -33.33
CA ILE A 381 -5.22 -13.14 -32.35
C ILE A 381 -3.89 -12.57 -32.88
N LYS A 382 -3.73 -11.26 -32.75
CA LYS A 382 -2.55 -10.52 -33.24
C LYS A 382 -1.37 -10.63 -32.26
N ILE A 383 -0.55 -11.65 -32.42
CA ILE A 383 0.69 -11.86 -31.64
C ILE A 383 1.89 -11.27 -32.39
N PRO A 384 2.92 -10.71 -31.72
CA PRO A 384 4.15 -10.32 -32.38
C PRO A 384 4.77 -11.45 -33.22
N THR A 385 5.19 -11.15 -34.45
CA THR A 385 5.75 -12.15 -35.38
C THR A 385 7.24 -12.42 -35.15
N SER A 386 7.97 -11.45 -34.59
CA SER A 386 9.41 -11.56 -34.33
C SER A 386 9.78 -11.06 -32.94
N LEU A 387 10.97 -11.45 -32.46
CA LEU A 387 11.50 -10.98 -31.18
C LEU A 387 11.67 -9.44 -31.15
N ARG A 388 11.99 -8.83 -32.30
CA ARG A 388 12.07 -7.37 -32.43
C ARG A 388 10.69 -6.74 -32.21
N CYS A 389 9.65 -7.27 -32.87
CA CYS A 389 8.28 -6.80 -32.69
C CYS A 389 7.81 -6.95 -31.24
N LEU A 390 8.14 -8.06 -30.57
CA LEU A 390 7.82 -8.30 -29.16
C LEU A 390 8.48 -7.25 -28.26
N LYS A 391 9.79 -6.99 -28.44
CA LYS A 391 10.51 -5.95 -27.69
C LYS A 391 9.90 -4.57 -27.89
N THR A 392 9.58 -4.20 -29.13
CA THR A 392 8.92 -2.92 -29.44
C THR A 392 7.55 -2.82 -28.76
N ARG A 393 6.74 -3.89 -28.80
CA ARG A 393 5.41 -3.88 -28.18
C ARG A 393 5.48 -3.81 -26.65
N ALA A 394 6.41 -4.55 -26.04
CA ALA A 394 6.66 -4.49 -24.60
C ALA A 394 7.10 -3.08 -24.19
N HIS A 395 7.98 -2.43 -24.97
CA HIS A 395 8.38 -1.04 -24.71
C HIS A 395 7.20 -0.08 -24.81
N GLN A 396 6.36 -0.17 -25.83
CA GLN A 396 5.14 0.65 -25.95
C GLN A 396 4.19 0.50 -24.75
N ILE A 397 4.02 -0.73 -24.25
CA ILE A 397 3.18 -1.02 -23.07
C ILE A 397 3.81 -0.44 -21.80
N LEU A 398 5.14 -0.48 -21.68
CA LEU A 398 5.85 0.17 -20.59
C LEU A 398 5.68 1.70 -20.65
N LEU A 399 5.82 2.32 -21.83
CA LEU A 399 5.62 3.75 -22.04
C LEU A 399 4.18 4.20 -21.75
N ALA A 400 3.19 3.33 -21.98
CA ALA A 400 1.79 3.58 -21.63
C ALA A 400 1.48 3.39 -20.14
N ASP A 401 2.47 3.10 -19.30
CA ASP A 401 2.30 2.72 -17.89
C ASP A 401 1.31 1.55 -17.70
N TRP A 402 1.31 0.60 -18.65
CA TRP A 402 0.47 -0.61 -18.63
C TRP A 402 1.27 -1.89 -18.35
N GLY A 403 2.60 -1.80 -18.28
CA GLY A 403 3.47 -2.92 -17.93
C GLY A 403 3.26 -3.43 -16.50
N ARG A 404 3.75 -4.65 -16.23
CA ARG A 404 3.82 -5.19 -14.87
C ARG A 404 4.69 -4.32 -13.97
N ARG A 405 5.78 -3.78 -14.53
CA ARG A 405 6.57 -2.70 -13.94
C ARG A 405 5.95 -1.33 -14.28
N PRO A 406 5.80 -0.41 -13.30
CA PRO A 406 5.38 0.96 -13.55
C PRO A 406 6.35 1.75 -14.43
N TYR A 407 5.84 2.66 -15.27
CA TYR A 407 6.69 3.52 -16.10
C TYR A 407 7.68 4.35 -15.26
N LYS A 408 7.23 4.88 -14.12
CA LYS A 408 8.11 5.62 -13.20
C LYS A 408 9.35 4.82 -12.85
N ASP A 409 9.22 3.53 -12.54
CA ASP A 409 10.36 2.69 -12.18
C ASP A 409 11.33 2.59 -13.34
N TYR A 410 10.84 2.50 -14.58
CA TYR A 410 11.69 2.58 -15.77
C TYR A 410 12.46 3.91 -15.83
N TRP A 411 11.75 5.03 -15.75
CA TRP A 411 12.31 6.38 -15.87
C TRP A 411 13.45 6.63 -14.86
N TYR A 412 13.27 6.30 -13.57
CA TYR A 412 14.29 6.62 -12.56
C TYR A 412 15.29 5.48 -12.23
N LEU A 413 15.05 4.22 -12.60
CA LEU A 413 15.95 3.10 -12.27
C LEU A 413 16.65 2.45 -13.47
N SER A 414 16.17 2.63 -14.70
CA SER A 414 16.70 1.88 -15.85
C SER A 414 16.69 2.62 -17.19
N GLN A 415 16.18 3.84 -17.27
CA GLN A 415 16.22 4.59 -18.51
C GLN A 415 17.66 5.05 -18.77
N GLU A 416 18.24 4.54 -19.85
CA GLU A 416 19.62 4.86 -20.25
C GLU A 416 19.66 5.99 -21.30
N ASN A 417 18.66 6.03 -22.19
CA ASN A 417 18.55 6.97 -23.30
C ASN A 417 17.30 7.85 -23.16
N ASP A 418 17.28 9.00 -23.82
CA ASP A 418 16.09 9.86 -23.90
C ASP A 418 14.96 9.16 -24.68
N GLU A 419 13.73 9.31 -24.18
CA GLU A 419 12.54 8.76 -24.83
C GLU A 419 11.94 9.77 -25.81
N LYS A 420 11.52 9.28 -26.98
CA LYS A 420 10.80 10.09 -27.96
C LYS A 420 9.30 10.06 -27.65
N GLY A 421 8.76 11.19 -27.20
CA GLY A 421 7.33 11.40 -27.02
C GLY A 421 6.63 11.83 -28.32
N PRO A 422 5.28 11.78 -28.35
CA PRO A 422 4.52 12.42 -29.43
C PRO A 422 4.75 13.95 -29.43
N PRO A 423 4.45 14.65 -30.54
CA PRO A 423 4.56 16.09 -30.62
C PRO A 423 3.83 16.79 -29.47
N ILE A 424 4.48 17.80 -28.89
CA ILE A 424 3.89 18.60 -27.82
C ILE A 424 2.75 19.46 -28.40
N PRO A 425 1.56 19.52 -27.74
CA PRO A 425 0.47 20.39 -28.18
C PRO A 425 0.91 21.85 -28.34
N ARG A 426 0.57 22.50 -29.45
CA ARG A 426 0.99 23.90 -29.71
C ARG A 426 0.37 24.92 -28.75
N GLN A 427 -0.86 24.68 -28.29
CA GLN A 427 -1.58 25.59 -27.39
C GLN A 427 -0.97 25.61 -25.98
N LEU A 428 -0.55 26.79 -25.53
CA LEU A 428 0.08 26.97 -24.21
C LEU A 428 -0.85 26.62 -23.04
N GLU A 429 -2.16 26.87 -23.18
CA GLU A 429 -3.15 26.50 -22.16
C GLU A 429 -3.17 25.00 -21.90
N ILE A 430 -3.15 24.19 -22.97
CA ILE A 430 -3.06 22.74 -22.88
C ILE A 430 -1.76 22.36 -22.18
N GLN A 431 -0.62 22.86 -22.64
CA GLN A 431 0.69 22.55 -22.04
C GLN A 431 0.74 22.86 -20.53
N ARG A 432 0.11 23.96 -20.10
CA ARG A 432 -0.02 24.34 -18.68
C ARG A 432 -0.87 23.33 -17.91
N LYS A 433 -2.00 22.88 -18.47
CA LYS A 433 -2.90 21.88 -17.85
C LYS A 433 -2.25 20.50 -17.73
N ILE A 434 -1.50 20.04 -18.74
CA ILE A 434 -0.76 18.76 -18.69
C ILE A 434 0.61 18.88 -17.98
N ARG A 435 1.01 20.08 -17.55
CA ARG A 435 2.15 20.37 -16.66
C ARG A 435 3.53 20.04 -17.26
N LEU A 436 3.68 20.11 -18.59
CA LEU A 436 4.92 19.73 -19.28
C LEU A 436 6.15 20.55 -18.85
N GLY A 437 5.98 21.86 -18.70
CA GLY A 437 7.06 22.74 -18.22
C GLY A 437 7.55 22.33 -16.82
N GLY A 438 6.64 21.90 -15.95
CA GLY A 438 6.97 21.38 -14.62
C GLY A 438 7.74 20.06 -14.70
N ILE A 439 7.32 19.13 -15.56
CA ILE A 439 8.01 17.84 -15.77
C ILE A 439 9.44 18.08 -16.24
N ARG A 440 9.63 18.98 -17.22
CA ARG A 440 10.95 19.37 -17.72
C ARG A 440 11.83 19.92 -16.60
N ARG A 441 11.33 20.89 -15.82
CA ARG A 441 12.07 21.46 -14.68
C ARG A 441 12.43 20.42 -13.62
N PHE A 442 11.53 19.50 -13.30
CA PHE A 442 11.84 18.41 -12.37
C PHE A 442 12.98 17.51 -12.91
N SER A 443 12.93 17.17 -14.20
CA SER A 443 13.94 16.33 -14.85
C SER A 443 15.31 17.00 -14.95
N THR A 444 15.38 18.31 -15.21
CA THR A 444 16.64 19.01 -15.51
C THR A 444 17.19 19.83 -14.36
N GLN A 445 16.34 20.39 -13.50
CA GLN A 445 16.76 21.29 -12.40
C GLN A 445 16.73 20.58 -11.03
N SER A 446 15.86 19.57 -10.87
CA SER A 446 15.73 18.86 -9.58
C SER A 446 16.45 17.51 -9.58
N THR A 447 16.74 16.97 -10.76
CA THR A 447 17.36 15.67 -10.95
C THR A 447 18.31 15.72 -12.15
N ASN A 448 18.93 14.59 -12.47
CA ASN A 448 19.67 14.38 -13.72
C ASN A 448 19.05 13.21 -14.50
N LEU A 449 17.71 13.16 -14.54
CA LEU A 449 16.98 12.11 -15.23
C LEU A 449 16.92 12.41 -16.73
N LYS A 450 16.95 11.33 -17.53
CA LYS A 450 16.77 11.37 -18.98
C LYS A 450 15.38 11.90 -19.37
N ILE A 451 15.26 12.42 -20.58
CA ILE A 451 14.01 12.98 -21.10
C ILE A 451 12.95 11.88 -21.09
N PRO A 452 11.84 12.05 -20.34
CA PRO A 452 10.82 11.02 -20.23
C PRO A 452 9.93 10.98 -21.47
N HIS A 453 9.23 9.85 -21.64
CA HIS A 453 8.04 9.77 -22.46
C HIS A 453 6.93 10.57 -21.75
N TRP A 454 6.85 11.86 -22.07
CA TRP A 454 6.02 12.81 -21.33
C TRP A 454 4.55 12.39 -21.14
N PRO A 455 3.86 11.67 -22.06
CA PRO A 455 2.47 11.25 -21.82
C PRO A 455 2.33 10.37 -20.58
N ALA A 456 3.32 9.54 -20.30
CA ALA A 456 3.33 8.66 -19.13
C ALA A 456 3.37 9.43 -17.79
N LEU A 457 3.88 10.67 -17.81
CA LEU A 457 3.96 11.54 -16.64
C LEU A 457 2.84 12.58 -16.59
N ALA A 458 2.30 12.97 -17.75
CA ALA A 458 1.13 13.83 -17.83
C ALA A 458 -0.16 13.09 -17.45
N PHE A 459 -0.25 11.79 -17.80
CA PHE A 459 -1.40 10.91 -17.53
C PHE A 459 -0.97 9.64 -16.79
N PRO A 460 -0.34 9.75 -15.60
CA PRO A 460 0.20 8.59 -14.91
C PRO A 460 -0.93 7.74 -14.32
N THR A 461 -0.92 6.43 -14.57
CA THR A 461 -1.80 5.50 -13.84
C THR A 461 -1.20 5.14 -12.48
N ARG A 462 0.14 5.15 -12.38
CA ARG A 462 0.91 4.84 -11.16
C ARG A 462 1.96 5.92 -10.89
N PRO A 463 1.57 7.15 -10.52
CA PRO A 463 2.49 8.28 -10.35
C PRO A 463 3.54 8.06 -9.25
N LEU A 464 4.60 8.86 -9.29
CA LEU A 464 5.59 8.93 -8.20
C LEU A 464 4.90 9.33 -6.90
N ARG A 465 5.17 8.59 -5.82
CA ARG A 465 4.68 8.91 -4.48
C ARG A 465 5.56 9.95 -3.80
N ILE A 466 5.07 10.54 -2.72
CA ILE A 466 5.78 11.61 -1.98
C ILE A 466 7.14 11.12 -1.48
N ASP A 467 7.20 9.90 -0.94
CA ASP A 467 8.44 9.23 -0.53
C ASP A 467 9.41 9.05 -1.70
N GLU A 468 8.91 8.65 -2.88
CA GLU A 468 9.74 8.46 -4.07
C GLU A 468 10.25 9.78 -4.64
N ILE A 469 9.44 10.85 -4.62
CA ILE A 469 9.87 12.18 -5.07
C ILE A 469 11.05 12.65 -4.21
N ALA A 470 10.94 12.53 -2.89
CA ALA A 470 12.01 12.89 -1.96
C ALA A 470 13.30 12.06 -2.16
N LEU A 471 13.16 10.77 -2.46
CA LEU A 471 14.32 9.89 -2.71
C LEU A 471 14.97 10.12 -4.08
N VAL A 472 14.18 10.46 -5.10
CA VAL A 472 14.65 10.70 -6.47
C VAL A 472 15.26 12.09 -6.61
N ALA A 473 14.69 13.10 -5.95
CA ALA A 473 15.12 14.48 -5.97
C ALA A 473 15.32 15.01 -4.53
N PRO A 474 16.40 14.63 -3.82
CA PRO A 474 16.58 14.99 -2.41
C PRO A 474 16.62 16.50 -2.13
N ASN A 475 16.98 17.31 -3.13
CA ASN A 475 17.02 18.77 -3.02
C ASN A 475 15.64 19.41 -2.76
N VAL A 476 14.54 18.76 -3.19
CA VAL A 476 13.18 19.26 -2.90
C VAL A 476 12.91 19.30 -1.40
N LEU A 477 13.62 18.51 -0.60
CA LEU A 477 13.49 18.54 0.85
C LEU A 477 14.04 19.83 1.47
N SER A 478 14.84 20.61 0.74
CA SER A 478 15.34 21.91 1.20
C SER A 478 14.49 23.08 0.72
N ASP A 479 13.56 22.85 -0.21
CA ASP A 479 12.66 23.86 -0.76
C ASP A 479 11.20 23.34 -0.76
N PRO A 480 10.38 23.78 0.20
CA PRO A 480 8.97 23.38 0.31
C PRO A 480 8.14 23.77 -0.90
N VAL A 481 8.46 24.89 -1.55
CA VAL A 481 7.73 25.36 -2.73
C VAL A 481 8.02 24.42 -3.87
N GLN A 482 9.30 24.06 -4.07
CA GLN A 482 9.71 23.07 -5.06
C GLN A 482 9.09 21.70 -4.76
N PHE A 483 9.02 21.27 -3.50
CA PHE A 483 8.42 19.97 -3.17
C PHE A 483 6.92 19.93 -3.46
N LYS A 484 6.16 20.95 -3.03
CA LYS A 484 4.74 21.10 -3.36
C LYS A 484 4.52 21.16 -4.87
N HIS A 485 5.39 21.87 -5.59
CA HIS A 485 5.33 21.94 -7.04
C HIS A 485 5.59 20.58 -7.70
N ALA A 486 6.60 19.82 -7.25
CA ALA A 486 6.91 18.49 -7.76
C ALA A 486 5.73 17.52 -7.55
N ILE A 487 5.08 17.57 -6.40
CA ILE A 487 3.87 16.78 -6.09
C ILE A 487 2.73 17.14 -7.05
N LEU A 488 2.46 18.43 -7.26
CA LEU A 488 1.43 18.89 -8.18
C LEU A 488 1.72 18.47 -9.63
N VAL A 489 2.98 18.61 -10.06
CA VAL A 489 3.41 18.28 -11.42
C VAL A 489 3.29 16.78 -11.70
N LEU A 490 3.83 15.93 -10.82
CA LEU A 490 3.95 14.50 -11.05
C LEU A 490 2.72 13.69 -10.65
N ARG A 491 1.88 14.21 -9.74
CA ARG A 491 0.69 13.51 -9.24
C ARG A 491 -0.62 14.22 -9.59
N GLY A 492 -0.57 15.51 -9.89
CA GLY A 492 -1.79 16.33 -10.03
C GLY A 492 -2.51 16.67 -8.74
N ALA A 493 -1.94 16.30 -7.59
CA ALA A 493 -2.50 16.62 -6.29
C ALA A 493 -1.89 17.93 -5.75
N LYS A 494 -2.73 18.87 -5.33
CA LYS A 494 -2.27 20.03 -4.57
C LYS A 494 -2.06 19.64 -3.11
N VAL A 495 -0.98 20.12 -2.49
CA VAL A 495 -0.77 20.03 -1.05
C VAL A 495 -1.50 21.19 -0.39
N SER A 496 -2.52 20.89 0.41
CA SER A 496 -3.34 21.90 1.10
C SER A 496 -2.66 22.49 2.34
N ALA A 497 -1.77 21.73 2.99
CA ALA A 497 -1.13 22.17 4.22
C ALA A 497 -0.23 23.38 4.02
N ARG A 498 -0.41 24.39 4.88
CA ARG A 498 0.46 25.59 4.94
C ARG A 498 1.78 25.30 5.65
N SER A 499 1.81 24.30 6.53
CA SER A 499 3.00 23.91 7.29
C SER A 499 4.17 23.50 6.38
N HIS A 500 5.38 23.74 6.89
CA HIS A 500 6.63 23.33 6.27
C HIS A 500 6.89 21.83 6.47
N LEU A 501 7.38 21.15 5.43
CA LEU A 501 7.94 19.81 5.53
C LEU A 501 9.29 19.82 4.80
N GLY A 502 10.35 19.40 5.50
CA GLY A 502 11.71 19.37 4.96
C GLY A 502 12.73 20.06 5.88
N PHE A 503 13.90 20.36 5.33
CA PHE A 503 14.94 21.11 6.01
C PHE A 503 14.51 22.55 6.25
N VAL A 504 14.83 23.08 7.43
CA VAL A 504 14.73 24.51 7.72
C VAL A 504 16.10 25.12 7.46
N LEU A 505 16.19 26.04 6.51
CA LEU A 505 17.39 26.84 6.31
C LEU A 505 17.52 27.76 7.53
N GLY A 506 18.58 27.58 8.31
CA GLY A 506 18.94 28.57 9.33
C GLY A 506 19.35 29.86 8.65
N SER A 507 19.02 31.01 9.26
CA SER A 507 19.75 32.26 9.03
C SER A 507 21.25 31.99 9.13
N GLU A 508 22.07 32.73 8.39
CA GLU A 508 23.54 32.64 8.23
C GLU A 508 24.37 32.76 9.55
N ALA A 509 23.83 32.36 10.70
CA ALA A 509 24.53 32.21 11.96
C ALA A 509 25.32 30.89 12.00
N GLY A 510 26.46 30.89 11.30
CA GLY A 510 27.62 30.07 11.64
C GLY A 510 27.56 28.57 11.34
N ASN A 511 28.70 28.03 10.93
CA ASN A 511 28.99 26.62 10.72
C ASN A 511 28.91 25.75 12.00
N GLU A 512 28.09 26.07 13.01
CA GLU A 512 28.08 25.39 14.32
C GLU A 512 26.80 24.59 14.61
N GLU A 513 25.61 25.00 14.15
CA GLU A 513 24.35 24.31 14.46
C GLU A 513 24.10 23.05 13.59
N PRO A 514 23.35 22.03 14.09
CA PRO A 514 22.91 20.88 13.30
C PRO A 514 21.77 21.23 12.35
N ALA A 515 21.68 20.54 11.20
CA ALA A 515 20.59 20.74 10.25
C ALA A 515 19.25 20.26 10.84
N ILE A 516 18.18 21.05 10.70
CA ILE A 516 16.86 20.74 11.25
C ILE A 516 15.94 20.24 10.13
N PHE A 517 15.28 19.10 10.34
CA PHE A 517 14.32 18.50 9.40
C PHE A 517 12.95 18.35 10.06
N ILE A 518 11.94 19.06 9.55
CA ILE A 518 10.59 19.08 10.13
C ILE A 518 9.64 18.19 9.32
N VAL A 519 8.89 17.34 10.03
CA VAL A 519 7.76 16.58 9.50
C VAL A 519 6.52 16.86 10.36
N PRO A 520 5.55 17.62 9.83
CA PRO A 520 4.37 18.01 10.58
C PRO A 520 3.37 16.86 10.73
N GLY A 521 2.49 16.99 11.72
CA GLY A 521 1.37 16.10 12.01
C GLY A 521 1.02 16.14 13.50
N HIS A 522 0.05 15.31 13.90
CA HIS A 522 -0.45 15.30 15.28
C HIS A 522 0.55 14.71 16.29
N SER A 523 0.90 15.50 17.31
CA SER A 523 1.78 15.06 18.39
C SER A 523 1.15 13.98 19.28
N LYS A 524 1.96 13.06 19.77
CA LYS A 524 1.58 12.04 20.77
C LYS A 524 2.29 12.30 22.10
N LYS A 525 1.64 11.91 23.20
CA LYS A 525 2.18 12.09 24.56
C LYS A 525 3.30 11.09 24.87
N LEU A 526 3.04 9.82 24.57
CA LEU A 526 4.00 8.71 24.68
C LEU A 526 4.35 8.26 23.27
N ILE A 527 5.63 7.99 23.05
CA ILE A 527 6.13 7.43 21.80
C ILE A 527 6.47 5.97 22.02
N GLY A 528 5.77 5.07 21.35
CA GLY A 528 6.08 3.63 21.34
C GLY A 528 7.17 3.32 20.33
N VAL A 529 8.21 2.60 20.73
CA VAL A 529 9.33 2.22 19.87
C VAL A 529 9.54 0.70 19.93
N ALA A 530 9.54 0.04 18.78
CA ALA A 530 10.00 -1.33 18.66
C ALA A 530 11.50 -1.36 18.37
N ILE A 531 12.28 -1.84 19.33
CA ILE A 531 13.70 -2.13 19.16
C ILE A 531 13.83 -3.55 18.64
N THR A 532 14.38 -3.71 17.44
CA THR A 532 14.55 -5.02 16.82
C THR A 532 15.94 -5.59 17.09
N SER A 533 16.01 -6.91 17.22
CA SER A 533 17.23 -7.70 17.28
C SER A 533 17.22 -8.63 16.07
N LEU A 534 17.71 -8.11 14.94
CA LEU A 534 17.79 -8.80 13.65
C LEU A 534 19.24 -9.17 13.36
N GLU A 535 19.48 -10.41 12.94
CA GLU A 535 20.81 -10.81 12.49
C GLU A 535 21.11 -10.33 11.08
N THR A 536 22.33 -9.87 10.90
CA THR A 536 22.94 -9.77 9.58
C THR A 536 24.31 -10.43 9.64
N THR A 537 24.56 -11.35 8.73
CA THR A 537 25.80 -12.14 8.74
C THR A 537 26.91 -11.46 7.95
N GLU A 538 28.16 -11.74 8.28
CA GLU A 538 29.33 -11.25 7.53
C GLU A 538 29.26 -11.63 6.03
N VAL A 539 28.68 -12.80 5.71
CA VAL A 539 28.47 -13.23 4.32
C VAL A 539 27.47 -12.33 3.61
N GLN A 540 26.36 -11.97 4.27
CA GLN A 540 25.36 -11.04 3.72
C GLN A 540 25.96 -9.66 3.51
N TRP A 541 26.71 -9.15 4.50
CA TRP A 541 27.45 -7.90 4.41
C TRP A 541 28.41 -7.86 3.20
N ALA A 542 29.25 -8.88 3.06
CA ALA A 542 30.23 -8.96 1.98
C ALA A 542 29.56 -9.04 0.59
N LYS A 543 28.45 -9.80 0.50
CA LYS A 543 27.61 -9.88 -0.71
C LYS A 543 26.96 -8.54 -1.04
N ALA A 544 26.44 -7.82 -0.05
CA ALA A 544 25.82 -6.51 -0.23
C ALA A 544 26.84 -5.46 -0.71
N ALA A 545 28.04 -5.42 -0.13
CA ALA A 545 29.13 -4.54 -0.59
C ALA A 545 29.52 -4.78 -2.06
N LYS A 546 29.40 -6.03 -2.53
CA LYS A 546 29.59 -6.44 -3.94
C LYS A 546 28.38 -6.14 -4.84
N GLY A 547 27.28 -5.62 -4.31
CA GLY A 547 26.03 -5.38 -5.04
C GLY A 547 25.23 -6.65 -5.36
N LYS A 548 25.46 -7.73 -4.59
CA LYS A 548 24.78 -9.03 -4.71
C LYS A 548 23.99 -9.34 -3.43
N GLN A 549 23.15 -8.41 -2.99
CA GLN A 549 22.37 -8.53 -1.74
C GLN A 549 21.65 -9.88 -1.66
N ASP A 550 21.67 -10.48 -0.47
CA ASP A 550 20.96 -11.73 -0.20
C ASP A 550 19.44 -11.50 -0.20
N ARG A 551 18.80 -12.00 -1.27
CA ARG A 551 17.34 -11.97 -1.47
C ARG A 551 16.76 -13.40 -1.46
N SER A 552 17.30 -14.22 -0.57
CA SER A 552 16.78 -15.56 -0.29
C SER A 552 15.40 -15.50 0.35
N ILE A 553 14.65 -16.59 0.17
CA ILE A 553 13.32 -16.72 0.72
C ILE A 553 13.31 -16.80 2.25
N GLU A 554 14.32 -17.43 2.85
CA GLU A 554 14.43 -17.61 4.29
C GLU A 554 14.61 -16.26 4.98
N ARG A 555 15.56 -15.44 4.51
CA ARG A 555 15.78 -14.10 5.03
C ARG A 555 14.54 -13.22 4.88
N TYR A 556 13.88 -13.29 3.72
CA TYR A 556 12.64 -12.54 3.48
C TYR A 556 11.51 -12.96 4.42
N ARG A 557 11.37 -14.28 4.66
CA ARG A 557 10.39 -14.83 5.60
C ARG A 557 10.65 -14.35 7.02
N ASN A 558 11.90 -14.40 7.49
CA ASN A 558 12.25 -13.99 8.85
C ASN A 558 12.00 -12.49 9.05
N LEU A 559 12.46 -11.65 8.12
CA LEU A 559 12.27 -10.20 8.18
C LEU A 559 10.78 -9.81 8.13
N ASN A 560 10.02 -10.34 7.17
CA ASN A 560 8.58 -10.05 7.09
C ASN A 560 7.82 -10.62 8.29
N GLY A 561 8.23 -11.79 8.79
CA GLY A 561 7.68 -12.42 9.98
C GLY A 561 7.82 -11.51 11.20
N LEU A 562 9.02 -10.99 11.44
CA LEU A 562 9.31 -10.06 12.53
C LEU A 562 8.46 -8.79 12.43
N VAL A 563 8.43 -8.14 11.26
CA VAL A 563 7.60 -6.94 11.06
C VAL A 563 6.11 -7.24 11.25
N ASN A 564 5.65 -8.40 10.79
CA ASN A 564 4.25 -8.81 10.95
C ASN A 564 3.89 -9.11 12.41
N GLN A 565 4.80 -9.66 13.21
CA GLN A 565 4.59 -9.82 14.65
C GLN A 565 4.40 -8.45 15.32
N ILE A 566 5.27 -7.48 15.01
CA ILE A 566 5.15 -6.10 15.53
C ILE A 566 3.80 -5.47 15.13
N LEU A 567 3.36 -5.65 13.88
CA LEU A 567 2.09 -5.10 13.40
C LEU A 567 0.85 -5.77 14.00
N ARG A 568 0.99 -6.95 14.63
CA ARG A 568 -0.09 -7.66 15.33
C ARG A 568 -0.22 -7.24 16.79
N GLU A 569 0.70 -6.43 17.30
CA GLU A 569 0.63 -5.92 18.66
C GLU A 569 -0.66 -5.14 18.91
N THR A 570 -1.24 -5.33 20.10
CA THR A 570 -2.47 -4.63 20.51
C THR A 570 -2.28 -3.12 20.50
N LYS A 571 -1.09 -2.67 20.94
CA LYS A 571 -0.64 -1.29 20.87
C LYS A 571 0.46 -1.18 19.81
N THR A 572 0.09 -0.69 18.62
CA THR A 572 1.06 -0.51 17.54
C THR A 572 2.09 0.55 17.90
N PRO A 573 3.40 0.28 17.70
CA PRO A 573 4.44 1.26 17.97
C PRO A 573 4.39 2.41 16.97
N ASP A 574 4.95 3.56 17.35
CA ASP A 574 5.11 4.73 16.48
C ASP A 574 6.33 4.61 15.57
N TYR A 575 7.38 3.95 16.05
CA TYR A 575 8.63 3.71 15.32
C TYR A 575 9.05 2.25 15.43
N ILE A 576 9.49 1.68 14.32
CA ILE A 576 10.26 0.43 14.30
C ILE A 576 11.70 0.78 13.93
N VAL A 577 12.65 0.27 14.71
CA VAL A 577 14.07 0.59 14.58
C VAL A 577 14.87 -0.66 14.28
N PHE A 578 15.66 -0.63 13.21
CA PHE A 578 16.52 -1.73 12.76
C PHE A 578 18.02 -1.39 12.82
N PRO A 579 18.88 -2.39 13.09
CA PRO A 579 20.33 -2.19 13.18
C PRO A 579 20.98 -1.65 11.90
N GLU A 580 22.25 -1.24 12.01
CA GLU A 580 23.09 -0.86 10.85
C GLU A 580 23.16 -1.99 9.81
N LEU A 581 23.13 -1.63 8.52
CA LEU A 581 23.31 -2.55 7.38
C LEU A 581 22.38 -3.78 7.39
N SER A 582 21.23 -3.72 8.05
CA SER A 582 20.41 -4.89 8.34
C SER A 582 19.40 -5.27 7.25
N ILE A 583 18.91 -4.28 6.48
CA ILE A 583 17.85 -4.48 5.49
C ILE A 583 18.33 -4.10 4.08
N PRO A 584 18.12 -4.95 3.05
CA PRO A 584 18.31 -4.54 1.67
C PRO A 584 17.45 -3.32 1.33
N LEU A 585 18.03 -2.24 0.78
CA LEU A 585 17.31 -0.98 0.50
C LEU A 585 15.98 -1.18 -0.23
N ARG A 586 15.93 -2.11 -1.20
CA ARG A 586 14.70 -2.43 -1.95
C ARG A 586 13.57 -2.93 -1.04
N TRP A 587 13.89 -3.79 -0.08
CA TRP A 587 12.94 -4.30 0.90
C TRP A 587 12.58 -3.21 1.90
N GLY A 588 13.56 -2.44 2.39
CA GLY A 588 13.35 -1.32 3.31
C GLY A 588 12.33 -0.30 2.79
N LEU A 589 12.40 0.06 1.50
CA LEU A 589 11.41 0.97 0.88
C LEU A 589 10.00 0.37 0.82
N ARG A 590 9.85 -0.95 0.62
CA ARG A 590 8.54 -1.62 0.62
C ARG A 590 7.96 -1.74 2.02
N ILE A 591 8.81 -2.11 2.98
CA ILE A 591 8.47 -2.18 4.41
C ILE A 591 8.04 -0.80 4.90
N ALA A 592 8.81 0.25 4.61
CA ALA A 592 8.48 1.64 4.94
C ALA A 592 7.07 2.04 4.46
N ARG A 593 6.73 1.73 3.20
CA ARG A 593 5.40 2.01 2.64
C ARG A 593 4.29 1.27 3.39
N LYS A 594 4.53 -0.01 3.70
CA LYS A 594 3.55 -0.84 4.41
C LYS A 594 3.34 -0.37 5.85
N LEU A 595 4.43 -0.05 6.54
CA LEU A 595 4.40 0.52 7.90
C LEU A 595 3.69 1.88 7.90
N ALA A 596 3.98 2.75 6.93
CA ALA A 596 3.33 4.05 6.82
C ALA A 596 1.82 3.95 6.61
N ALA A 597 1.35 2.97 5.82
CA ALA A 597 -0.08 2.70 5.66
C ALA A 597 -0.75 2.23 6.97
N ASN A 598 0.03 1.73 7.94
CA ASN A 598 -0.40 1.40 9.29
C ASN A 598 -0.10 2.50 10.32
N GLY A 599 0.35 3.68 9.88
CA GLY A 599 0.68 4.80 10.77
C GLY A 599 1.99 4.64 11.54
N VAL A 600 2.86 3.72 11.12
CA VAL A 600 4.15 3.39 11.78
C VAL A 600 5.32 3.97 10.98
N SER A 601 6.25 4.63 11.66
CA SER A 601 7.51 5.14 11.07
C SER A 601 8.61 4.07 11.11
N LEU A 602 9.57 4.16 10.18
CA LEU A 602 10.69 3.24 10.09
C LEU A 602 12.01 3.99 10.18
N LEU A 603 12.88 3.55 11.08
CA LEU A 603 14.29 3.94 11.14
C LEU A 603 15.12 2.67 10.92
N ALA A 604 15.85 2.56 9.82
CA ALA A 604 16.56 1.30 9.52
C ALA A 604 17.92 1.53 8.89
N GLY A 605 18.95 0.85 9.37
CA GLY A 605 20.20 0.72 8.63
C GLY A 605 19.96 -0.10 7.37
N VAL A 606 20.19 0.49 6.20
CA VAL A 606 20.09 -0.24 4.93
C VAL A 606 21.46 -0.75 4.53
N GLU A 607 21.48 -1.95 3.95
CA GLU A 607 22.68 -2.53 3.36
C GLU A 607 23.36 -1.59 2.35
N TYR A 608 24.64 -1.85 2.11
CA TYR A 608 25.39 -1.09 1.14
C TYR A 608 24.70 -1.04 -0.23
N HIS A 609 24.68 0.17 -0.76
CA HIS A 609 24.25 0.44 -2.11
C HIS A 609 25.14 1.51 -2.72
N ARG A 610 24.89 1.84 -3.99
CA ARG A 610 25.72 2.79 -4.74
C ARG A 610 25.01 4.12 -4.87
N ASP A 611 25.78 5.18 -4.64
CA ASP A 611 25.36 6.53 -4.97
C ASP A 611 25.12 6.65 -6.48
N ARG A 612 23.98 7.23 -6.87
CA ARG A 612 23.60 7.30 -8.30
C ARG A 612 24.51 8.22 -9.11
N THR A 613 24.98 9.29 -8.49
CA THR A 613 25.77 10.33 -9.17
C THR A 613 27.24 9.96 -9.20
N THR A 614 27.80 9.51 -8.08
CA THR A 614 29.23 9.26 -7.92
C THR A 614 29.64 7.79 -8.06
N GLY A 615 28.68 6.85 -8.01
CA GLY A 615 28.93 5.40 -8.03
C GLY A 615 29.61 4.85 -6.76
N ARG A 616 29.89 5.72 -5.77
CA ARG A 616 30.54 5.39 -4.49
C ARG A 616 29.64 4.56 -3.59
N LEU A 617 30.26 3.80 -2.69
CA LEU A 617 29.58 2.91 -1.75
C LEU A 617 28.97 3.72 -0.60
N ARG A 618 27.69 3.52 -0.32
CA ARG A 618 26.93 4.22 0.73
C ARG A 618 26.52 3.26 1.83
N ASN A 619 26.78 3.64 3.07
CA ASN A 619 26.16 3.08 4.28
C ASN A 619 25.17 4.13 4.79
N ASP A 620 23.88 3.87 4.58
CA ASP A 620 22.84 4.84 4.91
C ASP A 620 21.87 4.26 5.94
N SER A 621 21.24 5.14 6.70
CA SER A 621 19.99 4.86 7.38
C SER A 621 18.82 5.36 6.53
N LEU A 622 17.78 4.55 6.43
CA LEU A 622 16.48 4.89 5.86
C LEU A 622 15.60 5.46 6.97
N ILE A 623 15.23 6.73 6.83
CA ILE A 623 14.30 7.44 7.70
C ILE A 623 12.99 7.60 6.95
N SER A 624 11.94 6.95 7.42
CA SER A 624 10.59 7.02 6.86
C SER A 624 9.61 7.49 7.93
N LEU A 625 9.09 8.71 7.80
CA LEU A 625 8.28 9.38 8.82
C LEU A 625 6.86 9.63 8.32
N VAL A 626 5.87 9.18 9.08
CA VAL A 626 4.45 9.27 8.71
C VAL A 626 3.90 10.68 8.83
N THR A 627 3.15 11.15 7.85
CA THR A 627 2.59 12.50 7.85
C THR A 627 1.28 12.56 7.09
N ASP A 628 0.41 13.49 7.49
CA ASP A 628 -0.81 13.91 6.83
C ASP A 628 -0.63 15.24 6.07
N TRP A 629 0.59 15.79 6.05
CA TRP A 629 0.97 17.01 5.33
C TRP A 629 0.39 17.15 3.90
N PRO A 630 0.38 16.11 3.04
CA PRO A 630 -0.19 16.26 1.70
C PRO A 630 -1.72 16.35 1.66
N GLY A 631 -2.41 16.23 2.81
CA GLY A 631 -3.87 16.18 2.93
C GLY A 631 -4.44 14.76 3.05
N TYR A 632 -3.57 13.75 3.14
CA TYR A 632 -3.94 12.34 3.31
C TYR A 632 -2.80 11.59 4.00
N ALA A 633 -3.11 10.44 4.61
CA ALA A 633 -2.11 9.61 5.28
C ALA A 633 -1.00 9.19 4.30
N SER A 634 0.23 9.58 4.60
CA SER A 634 1.40 9.33 3.77
C SER A 634 2.68 9.26 4.63
N HIS A 635 3.84 9.25 3.98
CA HIS A 635 5.14 9.38 4.63
C HIS A 635 6.13 10.12 3.73
N VAL A 636 7.15 10.70 4.35
CA VAL A 636 8.36 11.17 3.67
C VAL A 636 9.50 10.22 3.98
N ALA A 637 10.33 9.90 2.98
CA ALA A 637 11.48 9.04 3.12
C ALA A 637 12.77 9.79 2.75
N ARG A 638 13.83 9.56 3.52
CA ARG A 638 15.17 10.10 3.30
C ARG A 638 16.22 9.04 3.61
N LEU A 639 17.33 9.08 2.88
CA LEU A 639 18.55 8.35 3.22
C LEU A 639 19.55 9.31 3.90
N GLN A 640 20.01 8.95 5.10
CA GLN A 640 21.07 9.67 5.80
C GLN A 640 22.35 8.83 5.78
N PRO A 641 23.44 9.31 5.15
CA PRO A 641 24.71 8.61 5.15
C PRO A 641 25.38 8.60 6.51
N LYS A 642 26.16 7.54 6.75
CA LYS A 642 27.19 7.49 7.76
C LYS A 642 28.29 8.50 7.43
N PHE A 643 28.82 9.17 8.45
CA PHE A 643 29.78 10.26 8.23
C PHE A 643 31.16 9.72 7.86
N PHE A 644 31.62 8.72 8.60
CA PHE A 644 32.92 8.08 8.39
C PHE A 644 32.81 6.56 8.52
N PRO A 645 33.53 5.78 7.68
CA PRO A 645 33.60 4.35 7.89
C PRO A 645 34.35 4.03 9.18
N ALA A 646 33.92 3.00 9.90
CA ALA A 646 34.67 2.51 11.06
C ALA A 646 36.05 1.98 10.65
N HIS A 647 37.01 1.94 11.59
CA HIS A 647 38.36 1.44 11.29
C HIS A 647 38.34 0.01 10.72
N GLY A 648 37.63 -0.91 11.38
CA GLY A 648 37.44 -2.29 10.89
C GLY A 648 36.68 -2.36 9.56
N GLU A 649 35.66 -1.52 9.38
CA GLU A 649 34.89 -1.41 8.12
C GLU A 649 35.80 -1.03 6.94
N LYS A 650 36.71 -0.07 7.14
CA LYS A 650 37.67 0.38 6.12
C LYS A 650 38.61 -0.76 5.69
N VAL A 651 39.12 -1.53 6.65
CA VAL A 651 40.01 -2.68 6.39
C VAL A 651 39.25 -3.80 5.67
N ASN A 652 38.07 -4.16 6.17
CA ASN A 652 37.26 -5.23 5.58
C ASN A 652 36.83 -4.89 4.14
N LEU A 653 36.45 -3.63 3.86
CA LEU A 653 36.13 -3.19 2.51
C LEU A 653 37.35 -3.21 1.57
N ALA A 654 38.55 -2.89 2.07
CA ALA A 654 39.77 -2.99 1.29
C ALA A 654 40.08 -4.46 0.89
N ASN A 655 39.84 -5.40 1.81
CA ASN A 655 40.03 -6.84 1.58
C ASN A 655 39.10 -7.41 0.49
N LEU A 656 37.93 -6.79 0.25
CA LEU A 656 37.01 -7.20 -0.82
C LEU A 656 37.49 -6.82 -2.23
N ARG A 657 38.60 -6.09 -2.38
CA ARG A 657 39.23 -5.69 -3.66
C ARG A 657 38.23 -5.11 -4.67
N LEU A 658 37.34 -4.23 -4.22
CA LEU A 658 36.26 -3.65 -5.04
C LEU A 658 36.72 -2.55 -6.03
N GLY A 659 38.01 -2.23 -6.07
CA GLY A 659 38.59 -1.17 -6.92
C GLY A 659 38.01 0.22 -6.62
N LYS A 660 37.99 1.12 -7.63
CA LYS A 660 37.40 2.47 -7.50
C LYS A 660 35.91 2.47 -7.10
N ARG A 661 35.22 1.35 -7.36
CA ARG A 661 33.82 1.13 -6.97
C ARG A 661 33.65 0.81 -5.49
N GLY A 662 34.74 0.60 -4.73
CA GLY A 662 34.72 0.40 -3.28
C GLY A 662 34.87 1.68 -2.46
N HIS A 663 35.12 2.84 -3.09
CA HIS A 663 35.31 4.08 -2.34
C HIS A 663 34.04 4.50 -1.61
N PHE A 664 34.20 4.81 -0.33
CA PHE A 664 33.11 5.24 0.55
C PHE A 664 32.60 6.63 0.16
N PHE A 665 31.28 6.81 0.22
CA PHE A 665 30.62 8.09 0.01
C PHE A 665 30.83 8.99 1.23
N LYS A 666 31.43 10.17 1.02
CA LYS A 666 31.56 11.18 2.08
C LYS A 666 30.44 12.21 1.95
N PRO A 667 29.66 12.47 3.00
CA PRO A 667 28.65 13.52 2.96
C PRO A 667 29.27 14.91 2.80
N SER A 668 28.52 15.84 2.21
CA SER A 668 28.90 17.23 1.99
C SER A 668 27.75 18.19 2.31
N GLY A 669 28.04 19.48 2.48
CA GLY A 669 27.05 20.52 2.79
C GLY A 669 26.29 20.27 4.10
N LEU A 670 24.96 20.40 4.07
CA LEU A 670 24.05 20.18 5.21
C LEU A 670 24.14 18.76 5.83
N TYR A 671 24.78 17.82 5.14
CA TYR A 671 24.85 16.42 5.53
C TYR A 671 26.12 16.04 6.28
N VAL A 672 27.05 16.99 6.51
CA VAL A 672 28.32 16.73 7.22
C VAL A 672 28.10 16.60 8.74
N LYS A 673 26.94 17.02 9.23
CA LYS A 673 26.59 17.02 10.65
C LYS A 673 25.35 16.18 10.94
N PRO A 674 25.15 15.77 12.21
CA PRO A 674 23.91 15.16 12.66
C PRO A 674 22.69 16.01 12.29
N THR A 675 21.64 15.34 11.81
CA THR A 675 20.35 15.98 11.52
C THR A 675 19.46 15.91 12.77
N LEU A 676 18.85 17.04 13.13
CA LEU A 676 17.78 17.12 14.13
C LEU A 676 16.43 16.92 13.44
N TYR A 677 15.79 15.79 13.65
CA TYR A 677 14.45 15.51 13.15
C TYR A 677 13.41 16.01 14.15
N VAL A 678 12.43 16.75 13.67
CA VAL A 678 11.25 17.19 14.42
C VAL A 678 10.02 16.54 13.77
N HIS A 679 9.61 15.40 14.28
CA HIS A 679 8.48 14.64 13.75
C HIS A 679 7.29 14.74 14.70
N ARG A 680 6.23 15.44 14.29
CA ARG A 680 5.01 15.61 15.10
C ARG A 680 5.32 16.16 16.51
N GLY A 681 6.31 17.05 16.62
CA GLY A 681 6.76 17.63 17.89
C GLY A 681 7.76 16.79 18.69
N PHE A 682 8.00 15.53 18.34
CA PHE A 682 9.07 14.69 18.91
C PHE A 682 10.41 15.00 18.22
N CYS A 683 11.41 15.38 19.01
CA CYS A 683 12.72 15.79 18.51
C CYS A 683 13.72 14.65 18.69
N PHE A 684 14.33 14.16 17.60
CA PHE A 684 15.33 13.09 17.69
C PHE A 684 16.44 13.24 16.68
N SER A 685 17.53 12.49 16.87
CA SER A 685 18.59 12.34 15.88
C SER A 685 18.97 10.88 15.70
N ILE A 686 19.74 10.59 14.65
CA ILE A 686 20.23 9.26 14.31
C ILE A 686 21.73 9.32 14.08
N LEU A 687 22.47 8.40 14.70
CA LEU A 687 23.88 8.15 14.45
C LEU A 687 24.08 6.68 14.07
N ILE A 688 25.07 6.39 13.24
CA ILE A 688 25.34 5.04 12.74
C ILE A 688 26.65 4.54 13.36
N CYS A 689 26.55 3.61 14.30
CA CYS A 689 27.65 2.88 14.92
C CYS A 689 28.79 3.80 15.40
N SER A 690 29.95 3.75 14.74
CA SER A 690 31.13 4.56 15.08
C SER A 690 30.87 6.08 15.08
N ASP A 691 29.81 6.57 14.43
CA ASP A 691 29.45 7.99 14.49
C ASP A 691 29.13 8.48 15.91
N LEU A 692 28.73 7.57 16.82
CA LEU A 692 28.46 7.86 18.23
C LEU A 692 29.72 8.19 19.03
N THR A 693 30.87 7.61 18.65
CA THR A 693 32.13 7.81 19.38
C THR A 693 32.69 9.23 19.18
N ASN A 694 32.27 9.91 18.10
CA ASN A 694 32.61 11.30 17.87
C ASN A 694 31.86 12.22 18.85
N ILE A 695 32.58 12.73 19.85
CA ILE A 695 32.03 13.62 20.88
C ILE A 695 31.43 14.91 20.30
N ALA A 696 31.93 15.41 19.17
CA ALA A 696 31.40 16.61 18.53
C ALA A 696 29.95 16.39 18.03
N HIS A 697 29.64 15.19 17.51
CA HIS A 697 28.28 14.85 17.10
C HIS A 697 27.30 14.86 18.28
N ARG A 698 27.71 14.28 19.42
CA ARG A 698 26.91 14.28 20.64
C ARG A 698 26.74 15.70 21.19
N HIS A 699 27.84 16.45 21.28
CA HIS A 699 27.83 17.83 21.77
C HIS A 699 26.81 18.72 21.02
N GLN A 700 26.77 18.64 19.68
CA GLN A 700 25.84 19.42 18.86
C GLN A 700 24.35 19.12 19.13
N LEU A 701 24.04 17.95 19.68
CA LEU A 701 22.68 17.51 19.99
C LEU A 701 22.26 17.78 21.43
N ARG A 702 23.19 18.15 22.32
CA ARG A 702 22.93 18.38 23.75
C ARG A 702 21.81 19.42 23.94
N GLY A 703 20.75 19.02 24.64
CA GLY A 703 19.57 19.85 24.89
C GLY A 703 18.65 20.11 23.69
N LYS A 704 18.99 19.59 22.50
CA LYS A 704 18.23 19.75 21.26
C LYS A 704 17.38 18.53 20.88
N VAL A 705 17.64 17.36 21.48
CA VAL A 705 16.89 16.12 21.22
C VAL A 705 16.14 15.62 22.47
N ASP A 706 15.03 14.93 22.25
CA ASP A 706 14.37 14.08 23.24
C ASP A 706 14.90 12.66 23.22
N ALA A 707 15.29 12.17 22.04
CA ALA A 707 15.88 10.86 21.85
C ALA A 707 17.01 10.86 20.82
N LEU A 708 17.99 9.99 21.01
CA LEU A 708 19.02 9.64 20.04
C LEU A 708 18.88 8.16 19.67
N PHE A 709 18.82 7.85 18.38
CA PHE A 709 18.87 6.47 17.89
C PHE A 709 20.27 6.16 17.36
N ALA A 710 20.96 5.21 17.97
CA ALA A 710 22.22 4.66 17.50
C ALA A 710 21.95 3.31 16.82
N LEU A 711 22.14 3.25 15.50
CA LEU A 711 21.97 2.02 14.72
C LEU A 711 23.34 1.38 14.56
N GLU A 712 23.49 0.14 15.02
CA GLU A 712 24.82 -0.44 15.23
C GLU A 712 24.94 -1.84 14.64
N TRP A 713 26.15 -2.13 14.17
CA TRP A 713 26.65 -3.48 14.01
C TRP A 713 28.03 -3.49 14.64
N ASN A 714 28.07 -3.67 15.96
CA ASN A 714 29.31 -3.54 16.72
C ASN A 714 29.50 -4.73 17.70
N PRO A 715 30.64 -5.45 17.62
CA PRO A 715 30.99 -6.49 18.58
C PRO A 715 31.47 -5.94 19.94
N ASP A 716 32.00 -4.71 19.99
CA ASP A 716 32.56 -4.12 21.21
C ASP A 716 31.48 -3.52 22.12
N ILE A 717 30.70 -4.41 22.73
CA ILE A 717 29.61 -4.07 23.64
C ILE A 717 30.13 -3.39 24.92
N LYS A 718 31.31 -3.81 25.41
CA LYS A 718 31.85 -3.34 26.69
C LYS A 718 32.26 -1.87 26.63
N THR A 719 32.69 -1.38 25.47
CA THR A 719 32.97 0.06 25.27
C THR A 719 31.69 0.85 24.98
N PHE A 720 30.79 0.30 24.18
CA PHE A 720 29.58 1.01 23.76
C PHE A 720 28.54 1.13 24.88
N ALA A 721 28.44 0.16 25.79
CA ALA A 721 27.53 0.22 26.91
C ALA A 721 27.78 1.49 27.78
N PRO A 722 28.97 1.72 28.37
CA PRO A 722 29.28 2.96 29.07
C PRO A 722 29.13 4.22 28.20
N LEU A 723 29.43 4.14 26.90
CA LEU A 723 29.25 5.27 25.97
C LEU A 723 27.78 5.67 25.85
N ILE A 724 26.86 4.71 25.78
CA ILE A 724 25.42 4.98 25.78
C ILE A 724 24.97 5.57 27.12
N GLU A 725 25.49 5.06 28.23
CA GLU A 725 25.18 5.61 29.55
C GLU A 725 25.63 7.07 29.69
N ALA A 726 26.88 7.36 29.30
CA ALA A 726 27.41 8.72 29.27
C ALA A 726 26.56 9.60 28.35
N THR A 727 26.21 9.11 27.15
CA THR A 727 25.42 9.86 26.18
C THR A 727 24.02 10.20 26.69
N ALA A 728 23.34 9.29 27.38
CA ALA A 728 22.02 9.57 27.95
C ALA A 728 22.05 10.71 28.98
N ASN A 729 23.11 10.77 29.80
CA ASN A 729 23.32 11.84 30.76
C ASN A 729 23.80 13.14 30.08
N ASP A 730 24.74 13.05 29.16
CA ASP A 730 25.34 14.18 28.43
C ASP A 730 24.33 14.94 27.59
N LEU A 731 23.47 14.22 26.88
CA LEU A 731 22.39 14.83 26.09
C LEU A 731 21.20 15.19 26.97
N HIS A 732 21.10 14.53 28.13
CA HIS A 732 19.93 14.47 28.99
C HIS A 732 18.68 14.08 28.18
N ALA A 733 18.78 12.96 27.47
CA ALA A 733 17.80 12.48 26.49
C ALA A 733 17.67 10.96 26.56
N TYR A 734 16.60 10.42 25.98
CA TYR A 734 16.53 8.98 25.73
C TYR A 734 17.59 8.57 24.71
N VAL A 735 18.19 7.40 24.86
CA VAL A 735 19.16 6.86 23.89
C VAL A 735 18.76 5.43 23.57
N ALA A 736 18.39 5.21 22.32
CA ALA A 736 18.03 3.91 21.78
C ALA A 736 19.21 3.34 20.99
N GLN A 737 19.91 2.36 21.56
CA GLN A 737 20.93 1.56 20.89
C GLN A 737 20.26 0.35 20.24
N VAL A 738 20.46 0.15 18.94
CA VAL A 738 19.88 -0.97 18.21
C VAL A 738 20.99 -1.68 17.44
N ASN A 739 21.49 -2.76 18.02
CA ASN A 739 22.64 -3.52 17.54
C ASN A 739 22.21 -4.81 16.83
N ASN A 740 23.10 -5.35 16.00
CA ASN A 740 22.93 -6.64 15.34
C ASN A 740 22.71 -7.78 16.37
N ARG A 741 21.76 -8.68 16.11
CA ARG A 741 21.41 -9.80 17.01
C ARG A 741 22.60 -10.64 17.43
N THR A 742 23.59 -10.85 16.56
CA THR A 742 24.76 -11.70 16.85
C THR A 742 25.48 -11.25 18.13
N TYR A 743 25.56 -9.93 18.36
CA TYR A 743 26.22 -9.34 19.52
C TYR A 743 25.19 -8.93 20.58
N GLY A 744 24.05 -8.37 20.17
CA GLY A 744 22.99 -7.91 21.05
C GLY A 744 23.36 -6.63 21.80
N ASP A 745 22.82 -6.49 23.01
CA ASP A 745 22.91 -5.30 23.87
C ASP A 745 22.15 -4.08 23.34
N SER A 746 21.12 -4.31 22.53
CA SER A 746 20.17 -3.27 22.14
C SER A 746 19.42 -2.77 23.38
N ARG A 747 19.28 -1.45 23.54
CA ARG A 747 18.71 -0.84 24.75
C ARG A 747 17.98 0.47 24.47
N LEU A 748 16.97 0.78 25.27
CA LEU A 748 16.37 2.11 25.38
C LEU A 748 16.71 2.66 26.77
N ARG A 749 17.68 3.56 26.84
CA ARG A 749 18.13 4.16 28.10
C ARG A 749 17.60 5.57 28.27
N VAL A 750 17.38 5.99 29.51
CA VAL A 750 16.99 7.35 29.92
C VAL A 750 17.82 7.79 31.14
N PRO A 751 18.10 9.09 31.34
CA PRO A 751 18.81 9.59 32.52
C PRO A 751 17.91 9.57 33.78
N ALA A 752 17.36 8.42 34.15
CA ALA A 752 16.56 8.26 35.37
C ALA A 752 17.45 8.26 36.64
N VAL A 753 16.88 8.75 37.75
CA VAL A 753 17.52 8.69 39.08
C VAL A 753 17.63 7.23 39.51
N GLU A 754 16.49 6.53 39.57
CA GLU A 754 16.38 5.14 39.98
C GLU A 754 16.99 4.19 38.94
N ASP A 755 17.82 3.25 39.40
CA ASP A 755 18.60 2.35 38.54
C ASP A 755 17.72 1.49 37.63
N TYR A 756 16.64 0.90 38.16
CA TYR A 756 15.72 0.04 37.42
C TYR A 756 14.89 0.77 36.35
N LEU A 757 14.85 2.11 36.38
CA LEU A 757 14.17 2.94 35.37
C LEU A 757 15.13 3.44 34.28
N ARG A 758 16.45 3.24 34.44
CA ARG A 758 17.44 3.76 33.48
C ARG A 758 17.34 3.03 32.14
N ASP A 759 17.27 1.72 32.15
CA ASP A 759 17.05 0.91 30.95
C ASP A 759 15.57 0.54 30.86
N VAL A 760 14.81 1.34 30.10
CA VAL A 760 13.40 1.06 29.79
C VAL A 760 13.26 -0.29 29.10
N VAL A 761 14.24 -0.61 28.26
CA VAL A 761 14.39 -1.89 27.57
C VAL A 761 15.88 -2.20 27.50
N GLN A 762 16.27 -3.45 27.78
CA GLN A 762 17.59 -3.97 27.44
C GLN A 762 17.44 -5.39 26.89
N VAL A 763 18.13 -5.65 25.78
CA VAL A 763 17.93 -6.84 24.93
C VAL A 763 19.29 -7.46 24.64
N LYS A 764 19.45 -8.76 24.91
CA LYS A 764 20.68 -9.50 24.62
C LYS A 764 20.64 -10.13 23.22
N GLY A 765 21.73 -10.77 22.81
CA GLY A 765 21.71 -11.63 21.63
C GLY A 765 20.77 -12.83 21.81
N GLY A 766 20.69 -13.68 20.80
CA GLY A 766 19.85 -14.89 20.82
C GLY A 766 19.91 -15.63 19.49
N ILE A 767 19.18 -16.74 19.37
CA ILE A 767 19.15 -17.56 18.14
C ILE A 767 18.12 -17.03 17.14
N SER A 768 16.92 -16.68 17.60
CA SER A 768 15.83 -16.19 16.74
C SER A 768 15.80 -14.67 16.71
N ASP A 769 15.41 -14.10 15.58
CA ASP A 769 15.15 -12.67 15.48
C ASP A 769 13.90 -12.31 16.31
N TYR A 770 13.95 -11.19 17.03
CA TYR A 770 12.88 -10.76 17.91
C TYR A 770 12.88 -9.23 18.09
N TYR A 771 11.90 -8.72 18.83
CA TYR A 771 11.79 -7.30 19.18
C TYR A 771 11.30 -7.13 20.61
N VAL A 772 11.53 -5.94 21.14
CA VAL A 772 10.94 -5.49 22.41
C VAL A 772 10.36 -4.09 22.22
N LEU A 773 9.20 -3.85 22.82
CA LEU A 773 8.56 -2.54 22.83
C LEU A 773 9.03 -1.73 24.03
N GLY A 774 9.45 -0.48 23.79
CA GLY A 774 9.75 0.51 24.81
C GLY A 774 8.92 1.77 24.62
N GLU A 775 8.71 2.52 25.69
CA GLU A 775 7.99 3.80 25.66
C GLU A 775 8.90 4.96 26.02
N ILE A 776 8.74 6.07 25.28
CA ILE A 776 9.46 7.31 25.50
C ILE A 776 8.46 8.38 25.94
N ASP A 777 8.53 8.77 27.22
CA ASP A 777 7.81 9.91 27.79
C ASP A 777 8.66 11.18 27.72
N TYR A 778 8.84 11.67 26.49
CA TYR A 778 9.64 12.87 26.25
C TYR A 778 9.01 14.14 26.84
N LEU A 779 7.69 14.15 27.05
CA LEU A 779 7.01 15.30 27.65
C LEU A 779 7.30 15.42 29.14
N ALA A 780 7.32 14.30 29.88
CA ALA A 780 7.77 14.30 31.27
C ALA A 780 9.21 14.77 31.38
N LEU A 781 10.10 14.27 30.52
CA LEU A 781 11.50 14.68 30.48
C LEU A 781 11.64 16.20 30.22
N ARG A 782 10.96 16.72 29.19
CA ARG A 782 10.94 18.16 28.88
C ARG A 782 10.41 19.00 30.05
N LYS A 783 9.38 18.53 30.76
CA LYS A 783 8.80 19.25 31.91
C LYS A 783 9.83 19.41 33.03
N GLU A 784 10.55 18.35 33.40
CA GLU A 784 11.57 18.41 34.45
C GLU A 784 12.80 19.22 34.02
N GLN A 785 13.17 19.18 32.73
CA GLN A 785 14.26 20.01 32.18
C GLN A 785 13.97 21.51 32.23
N CYS A 786 12.71 21.90 32.06
CA CYS A 786 12.29 23.31 32.15
C CYS A 786 12.08 23.78 33.59
N ARG A 787 11.45 22.95 34.43
CA ARG A 787 11.14 23.26 35.82
C ARG A 787 11.33 22.01 36.67
N PRO A 788 12.45 21.89 37.41
CA PRO A 788 12.73 20.69 38.20
C PRO A 788 11.71 20.59 39.36
N PRO A 789 11.03 19.44 39.53
CA PRO A 789 10.13 19.20 40.67
C PRO A 789 10.91 18.94 41.96
N ARG A 790 10.23 19.00 43.12
CA ARG A 790 10.82 18.65 44.43
C ARG A 790 11.34 17.21 44.47
N LYS A 791 10.56 16.25 43.97
CA LYS A 791 10.98 14.85 43.77
C LYS A 791 11.29 14.63 42.28
N ARG A 792 12.57 14.47 41.95
CA ARG A 792 13.04 14.31 40.56
C ARG A 792 12.88 12.87 40.10
N LYS A 793 12.42 12.67 38.86
CA LYS A 793 12.45 11.35 38.20
C LYS A 793 13.72 11.16 37.39
N PHE A 794 14.26 12.26 36.87
CA PHE A 794 15.48 12.27 36.08
C PHE A 794 16.66 12.88 36.84
N LYS A 795 17.88 12.50 36.45
CA LYS A 795 19.12 13.07 36.97
C LYS A 795 19.16 14.59 36.69
N PRO A 796 20.02 15.36 37.37
CA PRO A 796 20.21 16.76 37.03
C PRO A 796 20.67 16.95 35.58
N VAL A 797 20.25 18.04 34.95
CA VAL A 797 20.79 18.44 33.64
C VAL A 797 22.30 18.70 33.75
N PRO A 798 23.09 18.36 32.72
CA PRO A 798 24.54 18.57 32.75
C PRO A 798 24.89 20.06 32.79
N ILE A 799 26.09 20.37 33.28
CA ILE A 799 26.59 21.75 33.31
C ILE A 799 26.65 22.30 31.88
N GLY A 800 26.19 23.55 31.70
CA GLY A 800 26.12 24.21 30.39
C GLY A 800 24.97 23.73 29.50
N TYR A 801 24.00 22.96 30.04
CA TYR A 801 22.83 22.51 29.29
C TYR A 801 21.94 23.69 28.83
N LYS A 802 21.65 23.76 27.53
CA LYS A 802 20.75 24.75 26.93
C LYS A 802 19.50 24.06 26.38
N PHE A 803 18.33 24.36 26.93
CA PHE A 803 17.07 23.79 26.46
C PHE A 803 16.62 24.44 25.15
N SER A 804 16.51 23.65 24.08
CA SER A 804 16.15 24.16 22.75
C SER A 804 14.71 24.70 22.70
N PRO A 805 14.47 25.89 22.10
CA PRO A 805 13.12 26.40 21.86
C PRO A 805 12.22 25.47 21.04
N LEU A 806 12.81 24.69 20.11
CA LEU A 806 12.08 23.71 19.29
C LEU A 806 11.38 22.63 20.12
N ARG A 807 11.84 22.42 21.37
CA ARG A 807 11.30 21.42 22.30
C ARG A 807 10.26 22.00 23.25
N LYS A 808 10.00 23.31 23.20
CA LYS A 808 8.87 23.90 23.96
C LYS A 808 7.56 23.42 23.32
N LYS A 809 6.53 23.18 24.15
CA LYS A 809 5.18 22.92 23.60
C LYS A 809 4.81 24.08 22.69
N ALA A 810 4.35 23.79 21.47
CA ALA A 810 3.62 24.77 20.68
C ALA A 810 2.45 25.25 21.56
N LYS A 811 2.33 26.56 21.75
CA LYS A 811 1.21 27.16 22.47
C LYS A 811 -0.09 26.89 21.73
#